data_AF-A0A7X8YXC7-F1
#
_entry.id   AF-A0A7X8YXC7-F1
#
_cell.length_a   1.000
_cell.length_b   1.000
_cell.length_c   1.000
_cell.angle_alpha   90.00
_cell.angle_beta   90.00
_cell.angle_gamma   90.00
#
_symmetry.space_group_name_H-M   'P 1'
#
loop_
_entity.id
_entity.type
_entity.pdbx_description
1 polymer ?
#
loop_
_entity_poly.entity_id
_entity_poly.type
_entity_poly.pdbx_seq_one_letter_code
_entity_poly.pdbx_strand_id
1 'polypeptide(L)'
;MTQVELDALVRISRFYGCDEQFVIAGGGNTSVKVGERLFVKASGCALAQATPTSFVEMHRPALLAALEVSAEAEPSVREERFKQAVHSAKANTASSLRPSVEAVLHGLLAAKFVVHTHSTIVNMLACCTKGRELFHEIFGDKFLWIDCTDPGITLARALRSALHEYAKRGEKAFPPAIVVQNHGLIVCGDDEQEIMANTQLVVEPIRKRLGQTPEASQEACRPAATNPGELVNVVAPALRALGTEGGALRMVAFDDSPAVMELARRHDGAETVGCGPLTPDQIVYCNSYPMWVDLGDARAPEAVVAILRDSLADYRARHSGDPGIVIVAGLGLLALGACANDARTSAMVYADVARVISGARRLGGVHHMPTDKRRFIETWEAEAYRRNLSRSKANGRVKGKVALVTGAAQGFGREIAQDLAAQGAHVVLADVNVQGAQETAQAIIAANGANRAMAVAIDVTNSSSIISAVDQVVRAYGGLDVLVSNAGILRAASVYSQSERDFDLVTAVNYKGYFLCVQKVAPILAVQHMARGDYRSDIIQINSKSGLAGSNKNFAYAGGKFGGIGLTQSFALELISDGVKVNSICPGNFFDGPLWSDPKNGLFVQYLRTGKVAGAKTIEDVRRAYEAKVPMGRGCTTPDVMKAIYYLIDQQYETGQALPVTGGQVMLN
;
A
#
# COMPACT_ATOMS: atom_id res chain seq x y z
N MET A 1 15.11 -15.33 35.32
CA MET A 1 13.99 -14.37 35.51
C MET A 1 14.00 -13.35 34.38
N THR A 2 13.80 -13.80 33.13
CA THR A 2 13.79 -12.93 31.94
C THR A 2 12.49 -13.04 31.16
N GLN A 3 11.80 -14.18 31.24
CA GLN A 3 10.59 -14.43 30.46
C GLN A 3 9.41 -13.55 30.90
N VAL A 4 9.20 -13.35 32.21
CA VAL A 4 8.08 -12.54 32.73
C VAL A 4 8.19 -11.08 32.27
N GLU A 5 9.39 -10.49 32.37
CA GLU A 5 9.67 -9.14 31.88
C GLU A 5 9.52 -9.01 30.36
N LEU A 6 9.99 -9.99 29.60
CA LEU A 6 9.86 -9.99 28.14
C LEU A 6 8.40 -10.13 27.70
N ASP A 7 7.61 -10.97 28.38
CA ASP A 7 6.19 -11.13 28.08
C ASP A 7 5.41 -9.85 28.38
N ALA A 8 5.74 -9.15 29.47
CA ALA A 8 5.20 -7.82 29.77
C ALA A 8 5.59 -6.80 28.70
N LEU A 9 6.86 -6.78 28.28
CA LEU A 9 7.33 -5.90 27.22
C LEU A 9 6.62 -6.16 25.89
N VAL A 10 6.33 -7.42 25.55
CA VAL A 10 5.54 -7.78 24.36
C VAL A 10 4.13 -7.22 24.46
N ARG A 11 3.45 -7.35 25.60
CA ARG A 11 2.10 -6.79 25.80
C ARG A 11 2.09 -5.27 25.66
N ILE A 12 3.02 -4.58 26.32
CA ILE A 12 3.22 -3.13 26.19
C ILE A 12 3.45 -2.75 24.72
N SER A 13 4.37 -3.45 24.05
CA SER A 13 4.71 -3.17 22.65
C SER A 13 3.50 -3.31 21.72
N ARG A 14 2.71 -4.39 21.87
CA ARG A 14 1.51 -4.61 21.06
C ARG A 14 0.41 -3.62 21.38
N PHE A 15 0.24 -3.25 22.64
CA PHE A 15 -0.74 -2.23 23.04
C PHE A 15 -0.52 -0.91 22.29
N TYR A 16 0.70 -0.37 22.34
CA TYR A 16 1.01 0.88 21.61
C TYR A 16 1.12 0.68 20.11
N GLY A 17 1.63 -0.46 19.66
CA GLY A 17 1.87 -0.72 18.24
C GLY A 17 0.60 -0.95 17.43
N CYS A 18 -0.49 -1.42 18.05
CA CYS A 18 -1.77 -1.65 17.38
C CYS A 18 -2.67 -0.40 17.30
N ASP A 19 -2.26 0.72 17.89
CA ASP A 19 -3.00 1.98 17.88
C ASP A 19 -2.19 3.08 17.19
N GLU A 20 -2.68 3.51 16.03
CA GLU A 20 -2.06 4.53 15.17
C GLU A 20 -1.96 5.90 15.86
N GLN A 21 -2.71 6.15 16.94
CA GLN A 21 -2.57 7.39 17.73
C GLN A 21 -1.24 7.48 18.49
N PHE A 22 -0.55 6.35 18.66
CA PHE A 22 0.74 6.29 19.35
C PHE A 22 1.88 5.98 18.39
N VAL A 23 1.67 5.08 17.43
CA VAL A 23 2.73 4.59 16.56
C VAL A 23 2.21 4.39 15.15
N ILE A 24 2.92 4.93 14.17
CA ILE A 24 2.59 4.83 12.75
C ILE A 24 3.70 4.11 12.00
N ALA A 25 3.35 3.43 10.90
CA ALA A 25 4.30 2.71 10.05
C ALA A 25 5.16 1.66 10.79
N GLY A 26 4.66 1.12 11.90
CA GLY A 26 5.41 0.18 12.75
C GLY A 26 6.59 0.79 13.49
N GLY A 27 6.62 2.12 13.63
CA GLY A 27 7.64 2.89 14.34
C GLY A 27 7.66 2.70 15.87
N GLY A 28 8.11 3.72 16.59
CA GLY A 28 8.27 3.68 18.04
C GLY A 28 9.35 2.72 18.53
N ASN A 29 9.59 2.69 19.84
CA ASN A 29 10.58 1.83 20.46
C ASN A 29 10.18 1.49 21.90
N THR A 30 10.48 0.27 22.35
CA THR A 30 10.15 -0.19 23.70
C THR A 30 11.32 -0.95 24.29
N SER A 31 11.48 -0.88 25.61
CA SER A 31 12.52 -1.63 26.30
C SER A 31 12.17 -2.03 27.72
N VAL A 32 12.83 -3.08 28.22
CA VAL A 32 12.85 -3.46 29.63
C VAL A 32 14.28 -3.62 30.14
N LYS A 33 14.51 -3.25 31.39
CA LYS A 33 15.80 -3.41 32.09
C LYS A 33 15.73 -4.56 33.09
N VAL A 34 16.77 -5.40 33.09
CA VAL A 34 16.93 -6.52 34.02
C VAL A 34 18.38 -6.54 34.50
N GLY A 35 18.63 -5.98 35.70
CA GLY A 35 19.98 -5.75 36.20
C GLY A 35 20.76 -4.81 35.28
N GLU A 36 21.95 -5.23 34.83
CA GLU A 36 22.79 -4.48 33.88
C GLU A 36 22.43 -4.71 32.40
N ARG A 37 21.35 -5.44 32.12
CA ARG A 37 20.92 -5.74 30.75
C ARG A 37 19.73 -4.86 30.34
N LEU A 38 19.73 -4.47 29.08
CA LEU A 38 18.62 -3.78 28.43
C LEU A 38 18.13 -4.64 27.26
N PHE A 39 16.85 -4.99 27.26
CA PHE A 39 16.19 -5.59 26.10
C PHE A 39 15.40 -4.49 25.40
N VAL A 40 15.75 -4.19 24.15
CA VAL A 40 15.16 -3.09 23.38
C VAL A 40 14.72 -3.58 22.01
N LYS A 41 13.62 -3.04 21.46
CA LYS A 41 13.10 -3.47 20.16
C LYS A 41 14.16 -3.33 19.08
N ALA A 42 14.31 -4.36 18.27
CA ALA A 42 15.21 -4.33 17.12
C ALA A 42 14.72 -3.35 16.04
N SER A 43 15.68 -2.79 15.30
CA SER A 43 15.39 -2.03 14.08
C SER A 43 14.74 -2.94 13.03
N GLY A 44 13.67 -2.48 12.39
CA GLY A 44 12.92 -3.24 11.38
C GLY A 44 11.82 -4.16 11.92
N CYS A 45 11.64 -4.27 13.25
CA CYS A 45 10.50 -4.96 13.85
C CYS A 45 9.40 -3.96 14.20
N ALA A 46 8.16 -4.22 13.77
CA ALA A 46 7.00 -3.41 14.12
C ALA A 46 6.50 -3.75 15.54
N LEU A 47 6.15 -2.74 16.33
CA LEU A 47 5.64 -2.91 17.70
C LEU A 47 4.38 -3.80 17.77
N ALA A 48 3.45 -3.63 16.82
CA ALA A 48 2.22 -4.42 16.71
C ALA A 48 2.48 -5.94 16.59
N GLN A 49 3.63 -6.31 16.03
CA GLN A 49 4.00 -7.69 15.73
C GLN A 49 5.06 -8.22 16.70
N ALA A 50 5.39 -7.48 17.76
CA ALA A 50 6.45 -7.83 18.68
C ALA A 50 6.24 -9.23 19.28
N THR A 51 7.33 -9.97 19.39
CA THR A 51 7.47 -11.28 20.04
C THR A 51 8.68 -11.23 20.97
N PRO A 52 8.88 -12.22 21.88
CA PRO A 52 10.08 -12.26 22.70
C PRO A 52 11.40 -12.25 21.90
N THR A 53 11.38 -12.73 20.65
CA THR A 53 12.54 -12.74 19.74
C THR A 53 12.75 -11.41 18.98
N SER A 54 11.89 -10.42 19.17
CA SER A 54 11.98 -9.10 18.52
C SER A 54 12.91 -8.12 19.24
N PHE A 55 13.47 -8.50 20.40
CA PHE A 55 14.26 -7.61 21.25
C PHE A 55 15.75 -7.96 21.22
N VAL A 56 16.58 -6.93 21.10
CA VAL A 56 18.03 -7.03 21.18
C VAL A 56 18.44 -6.89 22.65
N GLU A 57 19.21 -7.85 23.12
CA GLU A 57 19.84 -7.80 24.44
C GLU A 57 21.13 -6.99 24.37
N MET A 58 21.23 -5.96 25.21
CA MET A 58 22.34 -5.00 25.27
C MET A 58 22.98 -5.00 26.67
N HIS A 59 24.30 -4.83 26.73
CA HIS A 59 25.02 -4.50 27.96
C HIS A 59 24.86 -3.02 28.27
N ARG A 60 24.07 -2.68 29.28
CA ARG A 60 23.70 -1.28 29.59
C ARG A 60 24.91 -0.40 29.92
N PRO A 61 25.90 -0.82 30.74
CA PRO A 61 27.09 0.02 30.99
C PRO A 61 27.90 0.31 29.72
N ALA A 62 28.11 -0.72 28.87
CA ALA A 62 28.79 -0.55 27.58
C ALA A 62 28.02 0.35 26.62
N LEU A 63 26.68 0.25 26.62
CA LEU A 63 25.81 1.09 25.81
C LEU A 63 25.89 2.56 26.24
N LEU A 64 25.94 2.84 27.55
CA LEU A 64 26.07 4.21 28.06
C LEU A 64 27.46 4.82 27.79
N ALA A 65 28.50 3.99 27.71
CA ALA A 65 29.84 4.43 27.30
C ALA A 65 29.89 4.95 25.86
N ALA A 66 28.91 4.64 25.01
CA ALA A 66 28.79 5.21 23.66
C ALA A 66 28.62 6.75 23.68
N LEU A 67 28.19 7.34 24.80
CA LEU A 67 28.06 8.79 24.95
C LEU A 67 29.40 9.51 25.09
N GLU A 68 30.49 8.78 25.33
CA GLU A 68 31.84 9.32 25.51
C GLU A 68 32.60 9.48 24.19
N VAL A 69 31.97 9.19 23.05
CA VAL A 69 32.53 9.48 21.71
C VAL A 69 32.84 10.98 21.59
N SER A 70 34.10 11.36 21.31
CA SER A 70 34.53 12.78 21.33
C SER A 70 33.59 13.71 20.56
N ALA A 71 33.29 14.87 21.19
CA ALA A 71 32.49 15.93 20.59
C ALA A 71 33.21 16.66 19.45
N GLU A 72 34.55 16.58 19.42
CA GLU A 72 35.43 17.31 18.48
C GLU A 72 35.47 16.69 17.07
N ALA A 73 34.91 15.49 16.89
CA ALA A 73 34.81 14.88 15.57
C ALA A 73 33.72 15.56 14.71
N GLU A 74 33.98 15.64 13.39
CA GLU A 74 32.98 16.01 12.38
C GLU A 74 31.66 15.25 12.59
N PRO A 75 30.47 15.88 12.43
CA PRO A 75 29.18 15.26 12.78
C PRO A 75 28.94 13.89 12.16
N SER A 76 29.26 13.68 10.88
CA SER A 76 29.08 12.41 10.19
C SER A 76 29.95 11.29 10.76
N VAL A 77 31.23 11.60 11.07
CA VAL A 77 32.18 10.66 11.67
C VAL A 77 31.78 10.34 13.11
N ARG A 78 31.32 11.34 13.86
CA ARG A 78 30.84 11.18 15.23
C ARG A 78 29.65 10.23 15.28
N GLU A 79 28.67 10.40 14.39
CA GLU A 79 27.49 9.54 14.33
C GLU A 79 27.81 8.12 13.91
N GLU A 80 28.74 7.92 12.96
CA GLU A 80 29.15 6.57 12.56
C GLU A 80 29.87 5.85 13.71
N ARG A 81 30.77 6.53 14.42
CA ARG A 81 31.40 6.00 15.64
C ARG A 81 30.39 5.67 16.73
N PHE A 82 29.39 6.54 16.92
CA PHE A 82 28.30 6.31 17.87
C PHE A 82 27.49 5.07 17.48
N LYS A 83 27.09 4.92 16.21
CA LYS A 83 26.40 3.71 15.72
C LYS A 83 27.20 2.44 15.95
N GLN A 84 28.51 2.48 15.69
CA GLN A 84 29.40 1.35 15.91
C GLN A 84 29.48 1.00 17.40
N ALA A 85 29.65 1.99 18.28
CA ALA A 85 29.67 1.78 19.73
C ALA A 85 28.34 1.18 20.25
N VAL A 86 27.19 1.69 19.78
CA VAL A 86 25.87 1.12 20.09
C VAL A 86 25.78 -0.31 19.60
N HIS A 87 26.23 -0.60 18.37
CA HIS A 87 26.21 -1.96 17.83
C HIS A 87 27.09 -2.93 18.62
N SER A 88 28.27 -2.49 19.04
CA SER A 88 29.21 -3.28 19.84
C SER A 88 28.72 -3.57 21.26
N ALA A 89 27.75 -2.80 21.77
CA ALA A 89 27.16 -3.03 23.10
C ALA A 89 26.17 -4.20 23.17
N LYS A 90 25.92 -4.91 22.05
CA LYS A 90 25.08 -6.13 22.04
C LYS A 90 25.67 -7.22 22.93
N ALA A 91 24.82 -7.88 23.71
CA ALA A 91 25.24 -9.01 24.53
C ALA A 91 25.51 -10.28 23.72
N ASN A 92 24.79 -10.46 22.61
CA ASN A 92 25.01 -11.56 21.67
C ASN A 92 25.44 -11.01 20.31
N THR A 93 26.75 -11.09 20.04
CA THR A 93 27.36 -10.64 18.78
C THR A 93 26.97 -11.52 17.59
N ALA A 94 26.57 -12.78 17.81
CA ALA A 94 26.10 -13.69 16.76
C ALA A 94 24.64 -13.42 16.33
N SER A 95 23.88 -12.63 17.10
CA SER A 95 22.51 -12.25 16.72
C SER A 95 22.52 -11.38 15.47
N SER A 96 21.65 -11.66 14.50
CA SER A 96 21.47 -10.82 13.31
C SER A 96 20.65 -9.55 13.58
N LEU A 97 20.03 -9.43 14.76
CA LEU A 97 19.24 -8.26 15.11
C LEU A 97 20.13 -7.02 15.28
N ARG A 98 19.61 -5.89 14.81
CA ARG A 98 20.29 -4.59 14.90
C ARG A 98 19.61 -3.72 15.97
N PRO A 99 20.35 -3.21 16.98
CA PRO A 99 19.80 -2.27 17.94
C PRO A 99 19.50 -0.93 17.26
N SER A 100 18.44 -0.26 17.72
CA SER A 100 18.20 1.15 17.37
C SER A 100 19.30 2.05 17.96
N VAL A 101 19.65 3.13 17.27
CA VAL A 101 20.49 4.21 17.82
C VAL A 101 19.85 4.84 19.06
N GLU A 102 18.52 4.79 19.17
CA GLU A 102 17.77 5.26 20.33
C GLU A 102 17.93 4.35 21.56
N ALA A 103 18.53 3.16 21.43
CA ALA A 103 18.75 2.27 22.58
C ALA A 103 19.48 2.99 23.73
N VAL A 104 20.33 3.96 23.42
CA VAL A 104 21.02 4.78 24.43
C VAL A 104 20.04 5.65 25.23
N LEU A 105 18.99 6.21 24.60
CA LEU A 105 17.93 6.95 25.29
C LEU A 105 17.24 6.05 26.33
N HIS A 106 16.90 4.84 25.91
CA HIS A 106 16.30 3.83 26.79
C HIS A 106 17.24 3.44 27.93
N GLY A 107 18.54 3.32 27.67
CA GLY A 107 19.57 2.99 28.68
C GLY A 107 19.78 4.08 29.74
N LEU A 108 19.63 5.37 29.37
CA LEU A 108 19.79 6.51 30.27
C LEU A 108 18.70 6.58 31.34
N LEU A 109 17.48 6.20 31.00
CA LEU A 109 16.32 6.29 31.89
C LEU A 109 16.39 5.21 32.98
N ALA A 110 16.25 5.58 34.25
CA ALA A 110 16.39 4.63 35.35
C ALA A 110 15.22 3.62 35.45
N ALA A 111 14.04 3.97 34.93
CA ALA A 111 12.82 3.15 34.97
C ALA A 111 12.99 1.75 34.36
N LYS A 112 12.28 0.75 34.90
CA LYS A 112 12.34 -0.63 34.41
C LYS A 112 11.87 -0.74 32.96
N PHE A 113 10.73 -0.14 32.63
CA PHE A 113 10.16 -0.08 31.29
C PHE A 113 10.25 1.34 30.71
N VAL A 114 10.50 1.41 29.40
CA VAL A 114 10.48 2.67 28.65
C VAL A 114 9.76 2.43 27.34
N VAL A 115 8.84 3.32 27.01
CA VAL A 115 8.09 3.33 25.75
C VAL A 115 8.33 4.68 25.07
N HIS A 116 8.86 4.66 23.86
CA HIS A 116 9.00 5.81 22.99
C HIS A 116 7.99 5.69 21.84
N THR A 117 7.11 6.68 21.72
CA THR A 117 6.01 6.72 20.75
C THR A 117 6.03 8.04 19.99
N HIS A 118 5.46 8.06 18.80
CA HIS A 118 5.30 9.27 17.98
C HIS A 118 3.84 9.73 18.05
N SER A 119 3.31 9.84 19.27
CA SER A 119 1.87 10.02 19.49
C SER A 119 1.33 11.26 18.78
N THR A 120 0.27 11.08 17.99
CA THR A 120 -0.39 12.16 17.23
C THR A 120 -0.79 13.30 18.16
N ILE A 121 -1.48 13.01 19.27
CA ILE A 121 -1.98 14.04 20.21
C ILE A 121 -0.82 14.80 20.85
N VAL A 122 0.24 14.10 21.25
CA VAL A 122 1.43 14.76 21.82
C VAL A 122 2.11 15.61 20.75
N ASN A 123 2.22 15.12 19.51
CA ASN A 123 2.82 15.86 18.41
C ASN A 123 2.00 17.11 18.02
N MET A 124 0.68 17.14 18.22
CA MET A 124 -0.10 18.38 18.09
C MET A 124 0.41 19.49 19.03
N LEU A 125 0.82 19.14 20.26
CA LEU A 125 1.45 20.07 21.20
C LEU A 125 2.94 20.28 20.89
N ALA A 126 3.68 19.21 20.61
CA ALA A 126 5.12 19.23 20.39
C ALA A 126 5.52 19.94 19.08
N CYS A 127 4.61 20.03 18.12
CA CYS A 127 4.75 20.79 16.88
C CYS A 127 3.95 22.10 16.92
N CYS A 128 3.56 22.58 18.10
CA CYS A 128 2.92 23.88 18.27
C CYS A 128 3.96 24.97 18.52
N THR A 129 3.80 26.14 17.90
CA THR A 129 4.67 27.31 18.14
C THR A 129 4.70 27.72 19.62
N LYS A 130 3.55 27.61 20.30
CA LYS A 130 3.40 27.85 21.75
C LYS A 130 3.55 26.57 22.59
N GLY A 131 4.04 25.49 22.00
CA GLY A 131 4.02 24.15 22.59
C GLY A 131 4.69 24.08 23.96
N ARG A 132 5.87 24.71 24.12
CA ARG A 132 6.61 24.72 25.38
C ARG A 132 5.90 25.51 26.48
N GLU A 133 5.34 26.67 26.15
CA GLU A 133 4.58 27.49 27.10
C GLU A 133 3.33 26.74 27.58
N LEU A 134 2.57 26.17 26.65
CA LEU A 134 1.39 25.36 26.94
C LEU A 134 1.72 24.09 27.71
N PHE A 135 2.84 23.44 27.41
CA PHE A 135 3.31 22.28 28.17
C PHE A 135 3.51 22.64 29.64
N HIS A 136 4.21 23.75 29.92
CA HIS A 136 4.37 24.23 31.30
C HIS A 136 3.05 24.66 31.94
N GLU A 137 2.14 25.29 31.19
CA GLU A 137 0.81 25.66 31.70
C GLU A 137 -0.02 24.42 32.11
N ILE A 138 0.04 23.35 31.31
CA ILE A 138 -0.75 22.13 31.53
C ILE A 138 -0.12 21.24 32.60
N PHE A 139 1.21 21.09 32.60
CA PHE A 139 1.92 20.08 33.38
C PHE A 139 2.83 20.63 34.48
N GLY A 140 3.12 21.94 34.48
CA GLY A 140 4.09 22.56 35.37
C GLY A 140 5.48 21.94 35.20
N ASP A 141 6.05 21.47 36.32
CA ASP A 141 7.37 20.84 36.41
C ASP A 141 7.32 19.30 36.51
N LYS A 142 6.15 18.70 36.37
CA LYS A 142 5.91 17.26 36.57
C LYS A 142 6.62 16.39 35.53
N PHE A 143 6.74 16.87 34.31
CA PHE A 143 7.29 16.17 33.15
C PHE A 143 8.41 16.98 32.51
N LEU A 144 9.25 16.33 31.70
CA LEU A 144 10.35 17.01 31.00
C LEU A 144 9.97 17.37 29.57
N TRP A 145 10.45 18.53 29.13
CA TRP A 145 10.44 18.97 27.75
C TRP A 145 11.86 19.00 27.21
N ILE A 146 12.09 18.43 26.04
CA ILE A 146 13.35 18.50 25.31
C ILE A 146 13.10 19.24 24.00
N ASP A 147 13.85 20.31 23.76
CA ASP A 147 13.77 21.08 22.52
C ASP A 147 14.26 20.27 21.31
N CYS A 148 13.87 20.71 20.12
CA CYS A 148 14.23 20.04 18.87
C CYS A 148 15.76 19.97 18.73
N THR A 149 16.29 18.75 18.65
CA THR A 149 17.73 18.47 18.56
C THR A 149 17.99 17.26 17.67
N ASP A 150 19.22 17.09 17.20
CA ASP A 150 19.56 16.00 16.28
C ASP A 150 19.38 14.63 16.96
N PRO A 151 18.72 13.65 16.29
CA PRO A 151 18.65 12.30 16.81
C PRO A 151 20.04 11.67 16.91
N GLY A 152 20.17 10.61 17.71
CA GLY A 152 21.46 9.97 17.96
C GLY A 152 22.17 10.57 19.19
N ILE A 153 23.48 10.86 19.07
CA ILE A 153 24.30 11.20 20.25
C ILE A 153 23.91 12.55 20.85
N THR A 154 23.49 13.52 20.03
CA THR A 154 23.12 14.87 20.48
C THR A 154 21.87 14.83 21.35
N LEU A 155 20.80 14.19 20.88
CA LEU A 155 19.59 13.96 21.69
C LEU A 155 19.89 13.19 22.98
N ALA A 156 20.72 12.15 22.91
CA ALA A 156 21.05 11.36 24.10
C ALA A 156 21.83 12.18 25.15
N ARG A 157 22.71 13.08 24.72
CA ARG A 157 23.40 14.03 25.61
C ARG A 157 22.46 15.09 26.19
N ALA A 158 21.56 15.64 25.37
CA ALA A 158 20.56 16.58 25.83
C ALA A 158 19.65 15.95 26.89
N LEU A 159 19.21 14.71 26.66
CA LEU A 159 18.44 13.93 27.64
C LEU A 159 19.24 13.67 28.93
N ARG A 160 20.52 13.27 28.84
CA ARG A 160 21.37 13.08 30.02
C ARG A 160 21.46 14.34 30.88
N SER A 161 21.67 15.49 30.26
CA SER A 161 21.70 16.79 30.96
C SER A 161 20.34 17.13 31.60
N ALA A 162 19.23 16.93 30.88
CA ALA A 162 17.89 17.19 31.39
C ALA A 162 17.54 16.27 32.58
N LEU A 163 17.94 15.00 32.53
CA LEU A 163 17.76 14.05 33.63
C LEU A 163 18.57 14.44 34.88
N HIS A 164 19.80 14.96 34.71
CA HIS A 164 20.58 15.48 35.83
C HIS A 164 19.90 16.68 36.50
N GLU A 165 19.35 17.62 35.73
CA GLU A 165 18.60 18.75 36.29
C GLU A 165 17.29 18.30 36.95
N TYR A 166 16.60 17.31 36.38
CA TYR A 166 15.41 16.73 37.00
C TYR A 166 15.72 16.06 38.34
N ALA A 167 16.82 15.31 38.44
CA ALA A 167 17.21 14.62 39.66
C ALA A 167 17.45 15.59 40.84
N LYS A 168 17.91 16.82 40.57
CA LYS A 168 18.08 17.87 41.59
C LYS A 168 16.76 18.32 42.23
N ARG A 169 15.60 18.04 41.60
CA ARG A 169 14.27 18.41 42.12
C ARG A 169 13.82 17.53 43.29
N GLY A 170 14.41 16.36 43.49
CA GLY A 170 14.22 15.52 44.68
C GLY A 170 12.89 14.75 44.79
N GLU A 171 12.01 14.80 43.78
CA GLU A 171 10.64 14.26 43.88
C GLU A 171 10.48 12.80 43.43
N LYS A 172 11.23 12.36 42.41
CA LYS A 172 11.17 10.99 41.84
C LYS A 172 12.53 10.54 41.31
N ALA A 173 12.74 9.22 41.24
CA ALA A 173 13.97 8.63 40.67
C ALA A 173 14.13 8.88 39.15
N PHE A 174 13.02 9.11 38.44
CA PHE A 174 12.99 9.42 37.01
C PHE A 174 11.70 10.19 36.65
N PRO A 175 11.71 10.99 35.56
CA PRO A 175 10.50 11.66 35.07
C PRO A 175 9.51 10.62 34.52
N PRO A 176 8.21 10.68 34.87
CA PRO A 176 7.22 9.72 34.36
C PRO A 176 7.01 9.82 32.84
N ALA A 177 7.19 11.02 32.28
CA ALA A 177 7.09 11.28 30.86
C ALA A 177 8.01 12.41 30.41
N ILE A 178 8.45 12.33 29.15
CA ILE A 178 9.32 13.28 28.48
C ILE A 178 8.72 13.56 27.09
N VAL A 179 8.45 14.83 26.79
CA VAL A 179 8.02 15.28 25.46
C VAL A 179 9.23 15.83 24.72
N VAL A 180 9.44 15.34 23.50
CA VAL A 180 10.52 15.79 22.62
C VAL A 180 9.89 16.58 21.47
N GLN A 181 10.24 17.87 21.36
CA GLN A 181 9.70 18.78 20.35
C GLN A 181 9.90 18.22 18.94
N ASN A 182 8.86 18.29 18.10
CA ASN A 182 8.85 17.73 16.74
C ASN A 182 9.10 16.21 16.62
N HIS A 183 9.06 15.43 17.71
CA HIS A 183 9.42 14.01 17.68
C HIS A 183 8.37 13.10 18.33
N GLY A 184 8.05 13.33 19.60
CA GLY A 184 7.03 12.51 20.27
C GLY A 184 7.16 12.43 21.79
N LEU A 185 6.80 11.26 22.32
CA LEU A 185 6.61 11.01 23.75
C LEU A 185 7.43 9.81 24.21
N ILE A 186 8.22 10.00 25.26
CA ILE A 186 8.87 8.92 26.01
C ILE A 186 8.18 8.77 27.36
N VAL A 187 7.69 7.57 27.68
CA VAL A 187 7.01 7.23 28.94
C VAL A 187 7.84 6.23 29.71
N CYS A 188 7.95 6.45 31.01
CA CYS A 188 8.72 5.64 31.96
C CYS A 188 7.80 5.03 33.01
N GLY A 189 8.12 3.82 33.46
CA GLY A 189 7.39 3.14 34.53
C GLY A 189 8.06 1.83 34.92
N ASP A 190 7.74 1.32 36.10
CA ASP A 190 8.31 0.08 36.63
C ASP A 190 7.47 -1.17 36.33
N ASP A 191 6.23 -0.97 35.87
CA ASP A 191 5.34 -2.01 35.36
C ASP A 191 4.42 -1.52 34.22
N GLU A 192 3.62 -2.46 33.69
CA GLU A 192 2.69 -2.22 32.58
C GLU A 192 1.58 -1.21 32.95
N GLN A 193 1.06 -1.25 34.17
CA GLN A 193 -0.01 -0.36 34.62
C GLN A 193 0.50 1.07 34.76
N GLU A 194 1.70 1.24 35.32
CA GLU A 194 2.31 2.54 35.48
C GLU A 194 2.63 3.19 34.13
N ILE A 195 3.13 2.42 33.16
CA ILE A 195 3.35 2.91 31.78
C ILE A 195 2.06 3.44 31.15
N MET A 196 0.96 2.70 31.27
CA MET A 196 -0.33 3.13 30.71
C MET A 196 -0.90 4.34 31.45
N ALA A 197 -0.81 4.35 32.79
CA ALA A 197 -1.25 5.48 33.60
C ALA A 197 -0.47 6.76 33.28
N ASN A 198 0.86 6.67 33.21
CA ASN A 198 1.72 7.81 32.89
C ASN A 198 1.48 8.35 31.48
N THR A 199 1.15 7.49 30.52
CA THR A 199 0.73 7.92 29.18
C THR A 199 -0.56 8.76 29.24
N GLN A 200 -1.58 8.28 29.96
CA GLN A 200 -2.84 9.00 30.07
C GLN A 200 -2.70 10.34 30.81
N LEU A 201 -1.78 10.43 31.78
CA LEU A 201 -1.46 11.68 32.46
C LEU A 201 -0.92 12.78 31.52
N VAL A 202 -0.40 12.41 30.35
CA VAL A 202 0.07 13.35 29.32
C VAL A 202 -1.00 13.57 28.25
N VAL A 203 -1.61 12.50 27.76
CA VAL A 203 -2.53 12.58 26.61
C VAL A 203 -3.86 13.26 26.96
N GLU A 204 -4.48 12.92 28.10
CA GLU A 204 -5.80 13.45 28.45
C GLU A 204 -5.83 14.97 28.63
N PRO A 205 -4.87 15.60 29.34
CA PRO A 205 -4.85 17.05 29.47
C PRO A 205 -4.70 17.78 28.12
N ILE A 206 -3.91 17.25 27.19
CA ILE A 206 -3.76 17.82 25.84
C ILE A 206 -5.07 17.68 25.06
N ARG A 207 -5.70 16.51 25.12
CA ARG A 207 -7.01 16.26 24.48
C ARG A 207 -8.07 17.21 25.02
N LYS A 208 -8.11 17.43 26.34
CA LYS A 208 -9.03 18.38 26.98
C LYS A 208 -8.78 19.81 26.49
N ARG A 209 -7.52 20.24 26.41
CA ARG A 209 -7.16 21.57 25.88
C ARG A 209 -7.62 21.73 24.43
N LEU A 210 -7.37 20.74 23.58
CA LEU A 210 -7.83 20.73 22.19
C LEU A 210 -9.36 20.87 22.10
N GLY A 211 -10.10 20.10 22.90
CA GLY A 211 -11.57 20.17 22.94
C GLY A 211 -12.15 21.50 23.42
N GLN A 212 -11.35 22.33 24.11
CA GLN A 212 -11.72 23.67 24.55
C GLN A 212 -11.40 24.75 23.50
N THR A 213 -10.51 24.46 22.56
CA THR A 213 -10.18 25.39 21.47
C THR A 213 -11.17 25.20 20.32
N PRO A 214 -11.84 26.29 19.85
CA PRO A 214 -12.70 26.25 18.68
C PRO A 214 -12.01 25.67 17.45
N GLU A 215 -12.77 24.99 16.60
CA GLU A 215 -12.31 24.61 15.27
C GLU A 215 -12.11 25.86 14.40
N ALA A 216 -11.26 25.75 13.38
CA ALA A 216 -11.05 26.83 12.43
C ALA A 216 -12.36 27.16 11.68
N SER A 217 -12.59 28.44 11.38
CA SER A 217 -13.78 28.86 10.64
C SER A 217 -13.82 28.26 9.23
N GLN A 218 -15.02 27.91 8.76
CA GLN A 218 -15.22 27.39 7.40
C GLN A 218 -14.78 28.39 6.31
N GLU A 219 -14.73 29.69 6.63
CA GLU A 219 -14.26 30.77 5.75
C GLU A 219 -12.78 30.64 5.36
N ALA A 220 -11.99 29.86 6.11
CA ALA A 220 -10.58 29.60 5.79
C ALA A 220 -10.38 28.49 4.74
N CYS A 221 -11.45 27.86 4.26
CA CYS A 221 -11.40 26.67 3.41
C CYS A 221 -12.16 26.86 2.08
N ARG A 222 -11.50 26.48 0.99
CA ARG A 222 -12.09 26.36 -0.35
C ARG A 222 -13.13 25.21 -0.40
N PRO A 223 -14.06 25.18 -1.38
CA PRO A 223 -14.98 24.05 -1.53
C PRO A 223 -14.23 22.76 -1.90
N ALA A 224 -14.83 21.62 -1.57
CA ALA A 224 -14.33 20.34 -2.07
C ALA A 224 -14.52 20.24 -3.59
N ALA A 225 -13.70 19.42 -4.25
CA ALA A 225 -13.81 19.18 -5.68
C ALA A 225 -15.19 18.60 -6.04
N THR A 226 -15.76 19.05 -7.16
CA THR A 226 -16.95 18.47 -7.77
C THR A 226 -16.61 17.11 -8.36
N ASN A 227 -17.45 16.09 -8.15
CA ASN A 227 -17.25 14.70 -8.62
C ASN A 227 -15.83 14.16 -8.32
N PRO A 228 -15.43 14.06 -7.04
CA PRO A 228 -14.05 13.70 -6.68
C PRO A 228 -13.60 12.35 -7.24
N GLY A 229 -14.51 11.36 -7.35
CA GLY A 229 -14.17 10.06 -7.94
C GLY A 229 -13.74 10.15 -9.41
N GLU A 230 -14.43 10.96 -10.22
CA GLU A 230 -14.04 11.16 -11.63
C GLU A 230 -12.67 11.84 -11.74
N LEU A 231 -12.41 12.82 -10.88
CA LEU A 231 -11.14 13.54 -10.88
C LEU A 231 -9.98 12.67 -10.37
N VAL A 232 -10.18 11.85 -9.33
CA VAL A 232 -9.20 10.86 -8.85
C VAL A 232 -8.85 9.87 -9.96
N ASN A 233 -9.84 9.44 -10.74
CA ASN A 233 -9.69 8.55 -11.89
C ASN A 233 -8.91 9.17 -13.06
N VAL A 234 -8.55 10.45 -12.99
CA VAL A 234 -7.63 11.13 -13.92
C VAL A 234 -6.29 11.45 -13.24
N VAL A 235 -6.33 12.03 -12.05
CA VAL A 235 -5.12 12.51 -11.35
C VAL A 235 -4.20 11.36 -10.97
N ALA A 236 -4.74 10.29 -10.37
CA ALA A 236 -3.90 9.21 -9.88
C ALA A 236 -3.21 8.42 -11.01
N PRO A 237 -3.91 8.07 -12.12
CA PRO A 237 -3.26 7.40 -13.26
C PRO A 237 -2.24 8.29 -13.96
N ALA A 238 -2.50 9.59 -14.05
CA ALA A 238 -1.55 10.55 -14.59
C ALA A 238 -0.27 10.60 -13.74
N LEU A 239 -0.38 10.74 -12.41
CA LEU A 239 0.77 10.75 -11.51
C LEU A 239 1.55 9.43 -11.50
N ARG A 240 0.84 8.30 -11.57
CA ARG A 240 1.44 6.97 -11.72
C ARG A 240 2.33 6.88 -12.97
N ALA A 241 1.83 7.40 -14.09
CA ALA A 241 2.48 7.33 -15.39
C ALA A 241 3.57 8.36 -15.62
N LEU A 242 3.42 9.59 -15.09
CA LEU A 242 4.41 10.66 -15.18
C LEU A 242 5.77 10.33 -14.51
N GLY A 243 5.87 9.19 -13.82
CA GLY A 243 7.07 8.37 -13.68
C GLY A 243 8.36 9.10 -13.28
N THR A 244 8.80 8.86 -12.05
CA THR A 244 9.98 9.48 -11.40
C THR A 244 11.33 9.09 -12.01
N GLU A 245 12.43 9.64 -11.51
CA GLU A 245 13.81 9.28 -11.90
C GLU A 245 13.98 7.75 -12.07
N GLY A 246 14.40 7.33 -13.27
CA GLY A 246 14.58 5.92 -13.65
C GLY A 246 13.48 5.32 -14.54
N GLY A 247 12.40 6.06 -14.83
CA GLY A 247 11.43 5.69 -15.87
C GLY A 247 10.54 4.48 -15.53
N ALA A 248 10.43 4.09 -14.26
CA ALA A 248 9.50 3.05 -13.80
C ALA A 248 8.17 3.66 -13.31
N LEU A 249 7.06 2.95 -13.50
CA LEU A 249 5.76 3.36 -12.94
C LEU A 249 5.80 3.34 -11.41
N ARG A 250 5.15 4.33 -10.78
CA ARG A 250 4.97 4.42 -9.33
C ARG A 250 3.61 3.90 -8.90
N MET A 251 3.55 3.30 -7.72
CA MET A 251 2.27 3.04 -7.07
C MET A 251 1.76 4.33 -6.43
N VAL A 252 0.47 4.60 -6.54
CA VAL A 252 -0.16 5.77 -5.92
C VAL A 252 -1.24 5.31 -4.95
N ALA A 253 -1.26 5.86 -3.75
CA ALA A 253 -2.32 5.67 -2.78
C ALA A 253 -3.04 6.99 -2.56
N PHE A 254 -4.36 7.00 -2.70
CA PHE A 254 -5.21 8.17 -2.47
C PHE A 254 -5.76 8.18 -1.04
N ASP A 255 -5.78 9.35 -0.41
CA ASP A 255 -6.36 9.58 0.91
C ASP A 255 -7.21 10.87 0.89
N ASP A 256 -8.49 10.74 1.21
CA ASP A 256 -9.46 11.81 1.40
C ASP A 256 -10.05 11.79 2.83
N SER A 257 -9.27 11.30 3.80
CA SER A 257 -9.67 11.31 5.21
C SER A 257 -9.95 12.74 5.70
N PRO A 258 -10.79 12.92 6.73
CA PRO A 258 -11.21 14.26 7.17
C PRO A 258 -10.06 15.24 7.45
N ALA A 259 -8.96 14.77 8.06
CA ALA A 259 -7.80 15.61 8.35
C ALA A 259 -7.03 16.03 7.08
N VAL A 260 -6.89 15.10 6.12
CA VAL A 260 -6.29 15.41 4.81
C VAL A 260 -7.17 16.40 4.04
N MET A 261 -8.47 16.20 4.04
CA MET A 261 -9.42 17.10 3.39
C MET A 261 -9.47 18.47 4.05
N GLU A 262 -9.34 18.55 5.37
CA GLU A 262 -9.18 19.83 6.07
C GLU A 262 -7.97 20.57 5.52
N LEU A 263 -6.79 19.94 5.47
CA LEU A 263 -5.55 20.51 4.95
C LEU A 263 -5.66 20.90 3.48
N ALA A 264 -6.10 19.99 2.62
CA ALA A 264 -6.19 20.17 1.17
C ALA A 264 -7.16 21.30 0.77
N ARG A 265 -8.12 21.63 1.63
CA ARG A 265 -9.08 22.71 1.39
C ARG A 265 -8.59 24.07 1.88
N ARG A 266 -7.54 24.16 2.69
CA ARG A 266 -7.10 25.46 3.23
C ARG A 266 -6.62 26.40 2.12
N HIS A 267 -6.92 27.69 2.28
CA HIS A 267 -6.33 28.72 1.41
C HIS A 267 -4.81 28.87 1.63
N ASP A 268 -4.36 28.74 2.87
CA ASP A 268 -2.93 28.77 3.26
C ASP A 268 -2.28 27.38 3.31
N GLY A 269 -2.91 26.36 2.73
CA GLY A 269 -2.42 24.97 2.79
C GLY A 269 -1.05 24.80 2.13
N ALA A 270 -0.87 25.40 0.94
CA ALA A 270 0.39 25.36 0.20
C ALA A 270 1.54 26.02 0.98
N GLU A 271 1.28 27.17 1.60
CA GLU A 271 2.26 27.86 2.46
C GLU A 271 2.59 27.02 3.70
N THR A 272 1.56 26.49 4.37
CA THR A 272 1.71 25.70 5.61
C THR A 272 2.63 24.49 5.39
N VAL A 273 2.46 23.75 4.30
CA VAL A 273 3.30 22.58 4.00
C VAL A 273 4.62 22.94 3.31
N GLY A 274 4.71 24.13 2.73
CA GLY A 274 5.92 24.67 2.10
C GLY A 274 6.98 25.16 3.09
N CYS A 275 6.59 25.49 4.33
CA CYS A 275 7.52 25.94 5.36
C CYS A 275 8.48 24.86 5.87
N GLY A 276 8.15 23.57 5.75
CA GLY A 276 9.02 22.47 6.15
C GLY A 276 8.28 21.23 6.66
N PRO A 277 9.01 20.17 7.03
CA PRO A 277 8.45 19.02 7.71
C PRO A 277 8.20 19.28 9.19
N LEU A 278 7.30 18.51 9.80
CA LEU A 278 6.99 18.58 11.23
C LEU A 278 7.73 17.51 12.04
N THR A 279 7.93 16.31 11.49
CA THR A 279 8.46 15.16 12.24
C THR A 279 9.52 14.38 11.43
N PRO A 280 10.42 13.63 12.08
CA PRO A 280 11.36 12.74 11.39
C PRO A 280 10.67 11.70 10.51
N ASP A 281 9.56 11.12 10.98
CA ASP A 281 8.77 10.15 10.21
C ASP A 281 8.29 10.73 8.87
N GLN A 282 7.83 11.99 8.86
CA GLN A 282 7.48 12.67 7.61
C GLN A 282 8.65 12.68 6.63
N ILE A 283 9.85 13.05 7.09
CA ILE A 283 11.03 13.14 6.22
C ILE A 283 11.40 11.76 5.67
N VAL A 284 11.37 10.74 6.52
CA VAL A 284 11.78 9.37 6.17
C VAL A 284 10.81 8.72 5.18
N TYR A 285 9.50 8.82 5.42
CA TYR A 285 8.49 8.12 4.63
C TYR A 285 7.90 8.95 3.49
N CYS A 286 7.85 10.29 3.62
CA CYS A 286 7.10 11.16 2.73
C CYS A 286 7.97 12.15 1.94
N ASN A 287 9.28 12.21 2.24
CA ASN A 287 10.15 13.35 1.94
C ASN A 287 9.71 14.64 2.67
N SER A 288 10.59 15.65 2.66
CA SER A 288 10.39 16.87 3.45
C SER A 288 9.25 17.77 2.97
N TYR A 289 9.05 17.85 1.66
CA TYR A 289 8.10 18.78 1.05
C TYR A 289 7.13 18.03 0.12
N PRO A 290 5.81 18.16 0.31
CA PRO A 290 4.86 17.67 -0.69
C PRO A 290 4.86 18.59 -1.91
N MET A 291 4.41 18.07 -3.06
CA MET A 291 4.01 18.90 -4.19
C MET A 291 2.56 19.34 -3.98
N TRP A 292 2.31 20.65 -3.97
CA TRP A 292 0.96 21.19 -3.96
C TRP A 292 0.49 21.48 -5.38
N VAL A 293 -0.72 21.05 -5.74
CA VAL A 293 -1.32 21.29 -7.06
C VAL A 293 -2.69 21.92 -6.89
N ASP A 294 -2.93 23.00 -7.62
CA ASP A 294 -4.26 23.58 -7.79
C ASP A 294 -4.71 23.36 -9.23
N LEU A 295 -5.80 22.61 -9.42
CA LEU A 295 -6.34 22.29 -10.74
C LEU A 295 -7.30 23.38 -11.24
N GLY A 296 -7.73 24.32 -10.38
CA GLY A 296 -8.80 25.26 -10.70
C GLY A 296 -10.03 24.54 -11.26
N ASP A 297 -10.49 24.99 -12.43
CA ASP A 297 -11.65 24.43 -13.14
C ASP A 297 -11.28 23.31 -14.13
N ALA A 298 -10.01 22.89 -14.21
CA ALA A 298 -9.60 21.83 -15.12
C ALA A 298 -10.25 20.49 -14.72
N ARG A 299 -10.98 19.89 -15.67
CA ARG A 299 -11.61 18.56 -15.52
C ARG A 299 -11.27 17.62 -16.66
N ALA A 300 -10.98 18.15 -17.85
CA ALA A 300 -10.59 17.35 -19.01
C ALA A 300 -9.23 16.66 -18.75
N PRO A 301 -9.09 15.37 -19.07
CA PRO A 301 -7.85 14.61 -18.87
C PRO A 301 -6.58 15.31 -19.38
N GLU A 302 -6.63 15.88 -20.57
CA GLU A 302 -5.50 16.55 -21.23
C GLU A 302 -5.00 17.75 -20.42
N ALA A 303 -5.94 18.56 -19.91
CA ALA A 303 -5.64 19.73 -19.10
C ALA A 303 -5.06 19.32 -17.74
N VAL A 304 -5.67 18.31 -17.09
CA VAL A 304 -5.18 17.80 -15.80
C VAL A 304 -3.77 17.22 -15.92
N VAL A 305 -3.52 16.40 -16.95
CA VAL A 305 -2.20 15.80 -17.21
C VAL A 305 -1.15 16.89 -17.49
N ALA A 306 -1.50 17.93 -18.25
CA ALA A 306 -0.60 19.06 -18.50
C ALA A 306 -0.22 19.79 -17.21
N ILE A 307 -1.20 20.16 -16.38
CA ILE A 307 -0.96 20.84 -15.09
C ILE A 307 -0.07 20.00 -14.17
N LEU A 308 -0.33 18.67 -14.08
CA LEU A 308 0.47 17.77 -13.26
C LEU A 308 1.91 17.65 -13.76
N ARG A 309 2.11 17.62 -15.09
CA ARG A 309 3.44 17.57 -15.70
C ARG A 309 4.24 18.83 -15.40
N ASP A 310 3.63 20.01 -15.55
CA ASP A 310 4.28 21.28 -15.28
C ASP A 310 4.59 21.45 -13.79
N SER A 311 3.63 21.08 -12.92
CA SER A 311 3.82 21.09 -11.46
C SER A 311 4.98 20.20 -11.02
N LEU A 312 5.13 19.02 -11.65
CA LEU A 312 6.21 18.10 -11.36
C LEU A 312 7.57 18.65 -11.83
N ALA A 313 7.62 19.30 -12.99
CA ALA A 313 8.82 19.97 -13.48
C ALA A 313 9.25 21.09 -12.52
N ASP A 314 8.31 21.92 -12.08
CA ASP A 314 8.56 23.00 -11.11
C ASP A 314 8.99 22.48 -9.73
N TYR A 315 8.47 21.33 -9.32
CA TYR A 315 8.89 20.68 -8.07
C TYR A 315 10.34 20.22 -8.18
N ARG A 316 10.71 19.53 -9.26
CA ARG A 316 12.07 19.02 -9.53
C ARG A 316 13.10 20.13 -9.68
N ALA A 317 12.69 21.31 -10.17
CA ALA A 317 13.57 22.47 -10.25
C ALA A 317 13.93 23.05 -8.86
N ARG A 318 13.09 22.82 -7.84
CA ARG A 318 13.24 23.38 -6.49
C ARG A 318 13.74 22.38 -5.46
N HIS A 319 13.58 21.08 -5.70
CA HIS A 319 13.88 20.02 -4.75
C HIS A 319 14.72 18.92 -5.40
N SER A 320 15.57 18.26 -4.61
CA SER A 320 16.32 17.10 -5.08
C SER A 320 15.41 15.86 -5.17
N GLY A 321 15.04 15.50 -6.40
CA GLY A 321 14.24 14.31 -6.71
C GLY A 321 12.73 14.56 -6.77
N ASP A 322 11.98 13.47 -6.76
CA ASP A 322 10.53 13.47 -6.97
C ASP A 322 9.71 13.57 -5.67
N PRO A 323 8.49 14.13 -5.73
CA PRO A 323 7.63 14.23 -4.56
C PRO A 323 7.18 12.85 -4.10
N GLY A 324 7.29 12.58 -2.79
CA GLY A 324 6.68 11.41 -2.17
C GLY A 324 5.18 11.60 -1.92
N ILE A 325 4.75 12.86 -1.83
CA ILE A 325 3.37 13.26 -1.55
C ILE A 325 2.97 14.37 -2.51
N VAL A 326 1.77 14.25 -3.08
CA VAL A 326 1.10 15.28 -3.86
C VAL A 326 -0.22 15.62 -3.19
N ILE A 327 -0.45 16.89 -2.92
CA ILE A 327 -1.73 17.37 -2.36
C ILE A 327 -2.44 18.14 -3.47
N VAL A 328 -3.63 17.68 -3.84
CA VAL A 328 -4.47 18.36 -4.82
C VAL A 328 -5.52 19.15 -4.08
N ALA A 329 -5.50 20.47 -4.29
CA ALA A 329 -6.37 21.40 -3.61
C ALA A 329 -7.85 21.00 -3.75
N GLY A 330 -8.54 20.88 -2.61
CA GLY A 330 -9.95 20.50 -2.55
C GLY A 330 -10.27 19.04 -2.90
N LEU A 331 -9.30 18.22 -3.32
CA LEU A 331 -9.50 16.82 -3.67
C LEU A 331 -8.97 15.85 -2.61
N GLY A 332 -7.74 16.06 -2.12
CA GLY A 332 -7.09 15.16 -1.16
C GLY A 332 -5.60 14.96 -1.42
N LEU A 333 -5.06 13.87 -0.89
CA LEU A 333 -3.64 13.52 -0.95
C LEU A 333 -3.40 12.28 -1.82
N LEU A 334 -2.31 12.30 -2.59
CA LEU A 334 -1.79 11.18 -3.36
C LEU A 334 -0.35 10.90 -2.93
N ALA A 335 -0.09 9.71 -2.39
CA ALA A 335 1.24 9.28 -1.99
C ALA A 335 1.87 8.38 -3.06
N LEU A 336 3.13 8.66 -3.44
CA LEU A 336 3.84 7.96 -4.51
C LEU A 336 4.91 7.03 -3.94
N GLY A 337 4.75 5.73 -4.17
CA GLY A 337 5.67 4.68 -3.69
C GLY A 337 6.27 3.85 -4.82
N ALA A 338 7.40 3.18 -4.54
CA ALA A 338 7.99 2.21 -5.47
C ALA A 338 7.14 0.92 -5.52
N CYS A 339 6.46 0.59 -4.42
CA CYS A 339 5.42 -0.42 -4.37
C CYS A 339 4.19 0.09 -3.58
N ALA A 340 3.09 -0.67 -3.58
CA ALA A 340 1.85 -0.23 -2.95
C ALA A 340 1.97 -0.10 -1.43
N ASN A 341 2.82 -0.93 -0.81
CA ASN A 341 3.09 -0.83 0.61
C ASN A 341 3.75 0.50 0.96
N ASP A 342 4.73 0.94 0.17
CA ASP A 342 5.43 2.21 0.39
C ASP A 342 4.46 3.37 0.23
N ALA A 343 3.70 3.40 -0.87
CA ALA A 343 2.71 4.44 -1.13
C ALA A 343 1.68 4.55 0.01
N ARG A 344 1.13 3.43 0.46
CA ARG A 344 0.15 3.40 1.57
C ARG A 344 0.77 3.84 2.90
N THR A 345 2.01 3.43 3.17
CA THR A 345 2.74 3.85 4.38
C THR A 345 2.94 5.37 4.39
N SER A 346 3.39 5.93 3.26
CA SER A 346 3.55 7.38 3.09
C SER A 346 2.23 8.13 3.22
N ALA A 347 1.13 7.61 2.67
CA ALA A 347 -0.21 8.20 2.81
C ALA A 347 -0.64 8.24 4.28
N MET A 348 -0.50 7.13 5.00
CA MET A 348 -0.84 7.02 6.42
C MET A 348 -0.02 7.98 7.29
N VAL A 349 1.30 8.04 7.09
CA VAL A 349 2.18 8.96 7.81
C VAL A 349 1.79 10.41 7.55
N TYR A 350 1.51 10.77 6.29
CA TYR A 350 1.14 12.15 5.98
C TYR A 350 -0.28 12.53 6.43
N ALA A 351 -1.21 11.58 6.45
CA ALA A 351 -2.53 11.79 7.06
C ALA A 351 -2.41 12.13 8.55
N ASP A 352 -1.44 11.54 9.25
CA ASP A 352 -1.11 11.92 10.61
C ASP A 352 -0.49 13.30 10.72
N VAL A 353 0.45 13.64 9.82
CA VAL A 353 1.00 15.00 9.72
C VAL A 353 -0.13 16.03 9.54
N ALA A 354 -1.14 15.73 8.72
CA ALA A 354 -2.31 16.61 8.55
C ALA A 354 -3.10 16.79 9.86
N ARG A 355 -3.26 15.72 10.68
CA ARG A 355 -3.86 15.83 12.02
C ARG A 355 -3.00 16.68 12.96
N VAL A 356 -1.68 16.48 12.95
CA VAL A 356 -0.74 17.26 13.76
C VAL A 356 -0.79 18.73 13.37
N ILE A 357 -0.82 19.07 12.08
CA ILE A 357 -1.00 20.44 11.59
C ILE A 357 -2.31 21.03 12.12
N SER A 358 -3.44 20.32 11.97
CA SER A 358 -4.75 20.79 12.45
C SER A 358 -4.73 21.07 13.96
N GLY A 359 -4.22 20.13 14.76
CA GLY A 359 -4.12 20.28 16.21
C GLY A 359 -3.16 21.39 16.67
N ALA A 360 -1.97 21.48 16.06
CA ALA A 360 -0.99 22.52 16.39
C ALA A 360 -1.53 23.93 16.10
N ARG A 361 -2.26 24.11 14.97
CA ARG A 361 -2.93 25.37 14.66
C ARG A 361 -3.96 25.75 15.72
N ARG A 362 -4.77 24.80 16.18
CA ARG A 362 -5.72 25.01 17.28
C ARG A 362 -5.02 25.40 18.58
N LEU A 363 -3.85 24.84 18.85
CA LEU A 363 -3.10 25.14 20.06
C LEU A 363 -2.33 26.46 19.99
N GLY A 364 -2.07 27.03 18.82
CA GLY A 364 -1.48 28.37 18.71
C GLY A 364 -0.44 28.56 17.61
N GLY A 365 -0.36 27.65 16.65
CA GLY A 365 0.48 27.80 15.45
C GLY A 365 1.26 26.53 15.15
N VAL A 366 1.72 26.37 13.90
CA VAL A 366 2.55 25.24 13.49
C VAL A 366 4.03 25.60 13.68
N HIS A 367 4.75 24.74 14.39
CA HIS A 367 6.20 24.78 14.55
C HIS A 367 6.84 23.74 13.64
N HIS A 368 7.38 24.19 12.51
CA HIS A 368 8.14 23.36 11.58
C HIS A 368 9.52 23.03 12.14
N MET A 369 10.04 21.89 11.71
CA MET A 369 11.39 21.48 12.06
C MET A 369 12.43 22.45 11.45
N PRO A 370 13.45 22.86 12.22
CA PRO A 370 14.53 23.71 11.71
C PRO A 370 15.27 23.09 10.52
N THR A 371 15.80 23.95 9.64
CA THR A 371 16.42 23.51 8.36
C THR A 371 17.67 22.65 8.55
N ASP A 372 18.50 22.93 9.55
CA ASP A 372 19.69 22.14 9.88
C ASP A 372 19.31 20.71 10.29
N LYS A 373 18.27 20.57 11.13
CA LYS A 373 17.73 19.28 11.59
C LYS A 373 17.14 18.47 10.44
N ARG A 374 16.35 19.11 9.58
CA ARG A 374 15.83 18.49 8.36
C ARG A 374 16.95 17.90 7.51
N ARG A 375 17.99 18.69 7.21
CA ARG A 375 19.11 18.26 6.35
C ARG A 375 19.88 17.09 6.96
N PHE A 376 20.02 17.06 8.29
CA PHE A 376 20.64 15.93 8.99
C PHE A 376 19.83 14.64 8.79
N ILE A 377 18.50 14.68 8.95
CA ILE A 377 17.65 13.49 8.79
C ILE A 377 17.59 13.02 7.33
N GLU A 378 17.53 13.95 6.38
CA GLU A 378 17.54 13.65 4.94
C GLU A 378 18.78 12.86 4.51
N THR A 379 19.94 13.20 5.06
CA THR A 379 21.22 12.54 4.73
C THR A 379 21.45 11.26 5.55
N TRP A 380 20.95 11.20 6.78
CA TRP A 380 21.30 10.12 7.71
C TRP A 380 20.30 8.97 7.75
N GLU A 381 19.01 9.28 7.98
CA GLU A 381 17.95 8.30 8.20
C GLU A 381 17.19 7.99 6.91
N ALA A 382 16.84 9.02 6.14
CA ALA A 382 16.10 8.84 4.90
C ALA A 382 16.95 8.09 3.84
N GLU A 383 18.24 8.38 3.72
CA GLU A 383 19.14 7.61 2.84
C GLU A 383 19.32 6.15 3.27
N ALA A 384 19.36 5.88 4.58
CA ALA A 384 19.44 4.50 5.09
C ALA A 384 18.14 3.73 4.81
N TYR A 385 16.98 4.38 4.97
CA TYR A 385 15.67 3.84 4.62
C TYR A 385 15.54 3.57 3.11
N ARG A 386 15.88 4.55 2.26
CA ARG A 386 15.88 4.41 0.78
C ARG A 386 16.78 3.25 0.32
N ARG A 387 17.96 3.08 0.93
CA ARG A 387 18.86 1.92 0.68
C ARG A 387 18.26 0.57 1.10
N ASN A 388 17.35 0.54 2.06
CA ASN A 388 16.63 -0.68 2.42
C ASN A 388 15.48 -0.97 1.45
N LEU A 389 14.74 0.05 1.00
CA LEU A 389 13.69 -0.10 -0.01
C LEU A 389 14.23 -0.64 -1.34
N SER A 390 15.43 -0.21 -1.76
CA SER A 390 16.06 -0.69 -2.99
C SER A 390 16.45 -2.18 -2.97
N ARG A 391 16.40 -2.85 -1.80
CA ARG A 391 16.66 -4.30 -1.65
C ARG A 391 15.42 -5.17 -1.84
N SER A 392 14.30 -4.59 -2.28
CA SER A 392 13.08 -5.30 -2.68
C SER A 392 13.39 -6.39 -3.72
N LYS A 393 13.38 -7.65 -3.25
CA LYS A 393 13.76 -8.88 -3.98
C LYS A 393 12.77 -9.35 -5.03
N ALA A 394 11.65 -8.65 -5.26
CA ALA A 394 10.71 -9.06 -6.30
C ALA A 394 11.34 -8.77 -7.67
N ASN A 395 11.82 -9.82 -8.33
CA ASN A 395 12.28 -9.80 -9.72
C ASN A 395 11.35 -10.73 -10.48
N GLY A 396 10.49 -10.17 -11.32
CA GLY A 396 9.46 -10.93 -12.02
C GLY A 396 8.95 -10.17 -13.24
N ARG A 397 8.41 -10.92 -14.21
CA ARG A 397 8.12 -10.43 -15.56
C ARG A 397 7.12 -9.27 -15.61
N VAL A 398 6.23 -9.19 -14.63
CA VAL A 398 5.19 -8.16 -14.51
C VAL A 398 5.39 -7.29 -13.27
N LYS A 399 6.63 -7.17 -12.78
CA LYS A 399 6.97 -6.32 -11.64
C LYS A 399 6.47 -4.89 -11.84
N GLY A 400 5.80 -4.37 -10.82
CA GLY A 400 5.31 -3.00 -10.81
C GLY A 400 4.04 -2.77 -11.64
N LYS A 401 3.54 -3.78 -12.36
CA LYS A 401 2.22 -3.72 -13.00
C LYS A 401 1.11 -3.96 -11.99
N VAL A 402 -0.07 -3.42 -12.27
CA VAL A 402 -1.34 -3.65 -11.56
C VAL A 402 -2.27 -4.42 -12.50
N ALA A 403 -2.68 -5.61 -12.10
CA ALA A 403 -3.52 -6.49 -12.92
C ALA A 403 -4.90 -6.68 -12.28
N LEU A 404 -5.95 -6.30 -13.00
CA LEU A 404 -7.34 -6.57 -12.65
C LEU A 404 -7.80 -7.88 -13.29
N VAL A 405 -8.17 -8.87 -12.48
CA VAL A 405 -8.61 -10.20 -12.96
C VAL A 405 -10.06 -10.41 -12.56
N THR A 406 -10.96 -10.54 -13.53
CA THR A 406 -12.39 -10.82 -13.27
C THR A 406 -12.66 -12.32 -13.16
N GLY A 407 -13.60 -12.75 -12.33
CA GLY A 407 -13.85 -14.17 -12.10
C GLY A 407 -12.70 -14.83 -11.31
N ALA A 408 -12.07 -14.05 -10.43
CA ALA A 408 -10.83 -14.44 -9.73
C ALA A 408 -11.05 -15.27 -8.45
N ALA A 409 -12.29 -15.56 -8.07
CA ALA A 409 -12.55 -16.40 -6.89
C ALA A 409 -12.22 -17.88 -7.13
N GLN A 410 -12.14 -18.34 -8.39
CA GLN A 410 -11.94 -19.76 -8.72
C GLN A 410 -11.34 -20.01 -10.11
N GLY A 411 -10.92 -21.25 -10.35
CA GLY A 411 -10.44 -21.73 -11.66
C GLY A 411 -9.29 -20.90 -12.23
N PHE A 412 -9.30 -20.67 -13.55
CA PHE A 412 -8.28 -19.88 -14.24
C PHE A 412 -8.08 -18.49 -13.62
N GLY A 413 -9.15 -17.76 -13.29
CA GLY A 413 -9.01 -16.40 -12.75
C GLY A 413 -8.20 -16.38 -11.46
N ARG A 414 -8.47 -17.32 -10.54
CA ARG A 414 -7.74 -17.45 -9.28
C ARG A 414 -6.26 -17.76 -9.51
N GLU A 415 -5.99 -18.77 -10.33
CA GLU A 415 -4.63 -19.24 -10.57
C GLU A 415 -3.81 -18.22 -11.39
N ILE A 416 -4.44 -17.49 -12.32
CA ILE A 416 -3.82 -16.38 -13.05
C ILE A 416 -3.42 -15.26 -12.08
N ALA A 417 -4.31 -14.87 -11.16
CA ALA A 417 -4.00 -13.83 -10.17
C ALA A 417 -2.84 -14.23 -9.25
N GLN A 418 -2.78 -15.50 -8.83
CA GLN A 418 -1.68 -16.04 -8.03
C GLN A 418 -0.34 -16.00 -8.79
N ASP A 419 -0.33 -16.43 -10.06
CA ASP A 419 0.89 -16.45 -10.87
C ASP A 419 1.40 -15.04 -11.19
N LEU A 420 0.50 -14.11 -11.55
CA LEU A 420 0.85 -12.70 -11.77
C LEU A 420 1.46 -12.06 -10.51
N ALA A 421 0.91 -12.34 -9.34
CA ALA A 421 1.45 -11.85 -8.07
C ALA A 421 2.83 -12.46 -7.77
N ALA A 422 3.02 -13.75 -8.04
CA ALA A 422 4.32 -14.42 -7.94
C ALA A 422 5.37 -13.81 -8.88
N GLN A 423 4.94 -13.31 -10.05
CA GLN A 423 5.77 -12.55 -11.00
C GLN A 423 5.86 -11.04 -10.70
N GLY A 424 5.42 -10.60 -9.51
CA GLY A 424 5.66 -9.25 -8.99
C GLY A 424 4.60 -8.19 -9.32
N ALA A 425 3.47 -8.57 -9.95
CA ALA A 425 2.35 -7.66 -10.14
C ALA A 425 1.62 -7.40 -8.81
N HIS A 426 0.98 -6.25 -8.68
CA HIS A 426 -0.10 -6.07 -7.71
C HIS A 426 -1.39 -6.54 -8.37
N VAL A 427 -2.18 -7.36 -7.69
CA VAL A 427 -3.32 -8.04 -8.31
C VAL A 427 -4.64 -7.67 -7.64
N VAL A 428 -5.64 -7.39 -8.45
CA VAL A 428 -7.01 -7.11 -8.00
C VAL A 428 -7.87 -8.30 -8.39
N LEU A 429 -8.37 -9.00 -7.39
CA LEU A 429 -9.23 -10.17 -7.55
C LEU A 429 -10.68 -9.69 -7.55
N ALA A 430 -11.28 -9.64 -8.74
CA ALA A 430 -12.62 -9.11 -8.92
C ALA A 430 -13.61 -10.24 -9.19
N ASP A 431 -14.61 -10.39 -8.33
CA ASP A 431 -15.61 -11.47 -8.46
C ASP A 431 -16.95 -11.07 -7.85
N VAL A 432 -18.04 -11.72 -8.27
CA VAL A 432 -19.34 -11.65 -7.59
C VAL A 432 -19.27 -12.38 -6.24
N ASN A 433 -18.45 -13.42 -6.14
CA ASN A 433 -18.10 -14.08 -4.89
C ASN A 433 -16.90 -13.37 -4.24
N VAL A 434 -17.17 -12.22 -3.62
CA VAL A 434 -16.13 -11.41 -2.97
C VAL A 434 -15.40 -12.17 -1.85
N GLN A 435 -16.08 -13.08 -1.15
CA GLN A 435 -15.46 -13.87 -0.08
C GLN A 435 -14.36 -14.78 -0.63
N GLY A 436 -14.63 -15.52 -1.71
CA GLY A 436 -13.60 -16.36 -2.35
C GLY A 436 -12.43 -15.56 -2.93
N ALA A 437 -12.72 -14.34 -3.42
CA ALA A 437 -11.68 -13.41 -3.85
C ALA A 437 -10.82 -12.91 -2.66
N GLN A 438 -11.43 -12.61 -1.50
CA GLN A 438 -10.74 -12.19 -0.28
C GLN A 438 -9.82 -13.28 0.27
N GLU A 439 -10.29 -14.53 0.34
CA GLU A 439 -9.48 -15.67 0.77
C GLU A 439 -8.22 -15.83 -0.09
N THR A 440 -8.38 -15.71 -1.41
CA THR A 440 -7.24 -15.78 -2.34
C THR A 440 -6.32 -14.57 -2.18
N ALA A 441 -6.85 -13.36 -2.03
CA ALA A 441 -6.06 -12.16 -1.81
C ALA A 441 -5.21 -12.26 -0.55
N GLN A 442 -5.77 -12.80 0.55
CA GLN A 442 -5.04 -13.04 1.80
C GLN A 442 -3.91 -14.06 1.62
N ALA A 443 -4.16 -15.16 0.88
CA ALA A 443 -3.12 -16.13 0.56
C ALA A 443 -1.96 -15.51 -0.24
N ILE A 444 -2.29 -14.65 -1.22
CA ILE A 444 -1.28 -13.91 -2.00
C ILE A 444 -0.51 -12.94 -1.12
N ILE A 445 -1.19 -12.19 -0.24
CA ILE A 445 -0.52 -11.26 0.69
C ILE A 445 0.46 -12.01 1.60
N ALA A 446 0.05 -13.17 2.13
CA ALA A 446 0.91 -14.00 2.97
C ALA A 446 2.15 -14.51 2.22
N ALA A 447 2.03 -14.85 0.94
CA ALA A 447 3.13 -15.39 0.14
C ALA A 447 4.02 -14.31 -0.52
N ASN A 448 3.46 -13.14 -0.86
CA ASN A 448 4.10 -12.16 -1.75
C ASN A 448 4.20 -10.74 -1.15
N GLY A 449 3.79 -10.57 0.10
CA GLY A 449 3.96 -9.35 0.89
C GLY A 449 2.70 -8.51 1.03
N ALA A 450 2.73 -7.61 2.02
CA ALA A 450 1.64 -6.69 2.33
C ALA A 450 1.21 -5.87 1.10
N ASN A 451 -0.10 -5.65 0.97
CA ASN A 451 -0.71 -4.85 -0.10
C ASN A 451 -0.47 -5.38 -1.54
N ARG A 452 0.08 -6.59 -1.71
CA ARG A 452 0.30 -7.22 -3.02
C ARG A 452 -1.00 -7.56 -3.76
N ALA A 453 -2.07 -7.85 -3.02
CA ALA A 453 -3.37 -8.17 -3.58
C ALA A 453 -4.48 -7.41 -2.87
N MET A 454 -5.60 -7.21 -3.57
CA MET A 454 -6.87 -6.80 -2.97
C MET A 454 -8.03 -7.50 -3.67
N ALA A 455 -9.14 -7.69 -2.95
CA ALA A 455 -10.37 -8.24 -3.50
C ALA A 455 -11.42 -7.14 -3.66
N VAL A 456 -12.15 -7.16 -4.77
CA VAL A 456 -13.25 -6.23 -5.04
C VAL A 456 -14.49 -7.00 -5.51
N ALA A 457 -15.66 -6.60 -5.05
CA ALA A 457 -16.92 -7.14 -5.56
C ALA A 457 -17.17 -6.56 -6.96
N ILE A 458 -17.35 -7.43 -7.96
CA ILE A 458 -17.71 -6.99 -9.31
C ILE A 458 -18.77 -7.91 -9.92
N ASP A 459 -19.88 -7.31 -10.36
CA ASP A 459 -20.79 -7.91 -11.33
C ASP A 459 -20.49 -7.30 -12.70
N VAL A 460 -19.90 -8.10 -13.59
CA VAL A 460 -19.52 -7.66 -14.94
C VAL A 460 -20.72 -7.27 -15.81
N THR A 461 -21.94 -7.62 -15.43
CA THR A 461 -23.16 -7.21 -16.14
C THR A 461 -23.69 -5.85 -15.70
N ASN A 462 -23.14 -5.28 -14.63
CA ASN A 462 -23.60 -4.06 -13.98
C ASN A 462 -22.54 -2.94 -14.07
N SER A 463 -22.88 -1.86 -14.79
CA SER A 463 -21.95 -0.75 -15.00
C SER A 463 -21.55 0.00 -13.72
N SER A 464 -22.46 0.19 -12.75
CA SER A 464 -22.11 0.89 -11.50
C SER A 464 -21.20 0.04 -10.62
N SER A 465 -21.40 -1.28 -10.63
CA SER A 465 -20.50 -2.23 -9.96
C SER A 465 -19.08 -2.15 -10.52
N ILE A 466 -18.93 -2.10 -11.85
CA ILE A 466 -17.62 -1.96 -12.50
C ILE A 466 -16.97 -0.62 -12.19
N ILE A 467 -17.74 0.49 -12.25
CA ILE A 467 -17.22 1.84 -11.92
C ILE A 467 -16.69 1.86 -10.49
N SER A 468 -17.47 1.34 -9.53
CA SER A 468 -17.06 1.27 -8.12
C SER A 468 -15.81 0.41 -7.92
N ALA A 469 -15.69 -0.72 -8.63
CA ALA A 469 -14.50 -1.57 -8.57
C ALA A 469 -13.26 -0.87 -9.15
N VAL A 470 -13.39 -0.20 -10.30
CA VAL A 470 -12.28 0.55 -10.93
C VAL A 470 -11.82 1.71 -10.05
N ASP A 471 -12.75 2.48 -9.46
CA ASP A 471 -12.43 3.57 -8.54
C ASP A 471 -11.61 3.07 -7.33
N GLN A 472 -11.99 1.92 -6.75
CA GLN A 472 -11.22 1.29 -5.67
C GLN A 472 -9.80 0.91 -6.10
N VAL A 473 -9.62 0.39 -7.32
CA VAL A 473 -8.29 0.06 -7.87
C VAL A 473 -7.44 1.30 -8.04
N VAL A 474 -8.01 2.36 -8.62
CA VAL A 474 -7.30 3.63 -8.84
C VAL A 474 -6.91 4.28 -7.50
N ARG A 475 -7.81 4.31 -6.52
CA ARG A 475 -7.51 4.82 -5.17
C ARG A 475 -6.41 4.03 -4.47
N ALA A 476 -6.37 2.71 -4.68
CA ALA A 476 -5.44 1.81 -4.00
C ALA A 476 -4.04 1.73 -4.63
N TYR A 477 -3.95 1.82 -5.95
CA TYR A 477 -2.72 1.56 -6.71
C TYR A 477 -2.34 2.66 -7.71
N GLY A 478 -3.22 3.64 -7.93
CA GLY A 478 -3.03 4.75 -8.84
C GLY A 478 -3.53 4.51 -10.24
N GLY A 479 -3.88 3.29 -10.61
CA GLY A 479 -4.24 2.94 -11.98
C GLY A 479 -4.19 1.43 -12.19
N LEU A 480 -4.21 1.02 -13.45
CA LEU A 480 -4.13 -0.39 -13.82
C LEU A 480 -3.33 -0.55 -15.12
N ASP A 481 -2.72 -1.71 -15.32
CA ASP A 481 -1.83 -1.98 -16.46
C ASP A 481 -2.31 -3.15 -17.31
N VAL A 482 -2.96 -4.12 -16.66
CA VAL A 482 -3.47 -5.33 -17.29
C VAL A 482 -4.91 -5.58 -16.85
N LEU A 483 -5.83 -5.73 -17.80
CA LEU A 483 -7.16 -6.30 -17.54
C LEU A 483 -7.19 -7.72 -18.08
N VAL A 484 -7.34 -8.71 -17.19
CA VAL A 484 -7.67 -10.09 -17.57
C VAL A 484 -9.18 -10.28 -17.43
N SER A 485 -9.90 -10.14 -18.54
CA SER A 485 -11.35 -10.39 -18.60
C SER A 485 -11.62 -11.88 -18.73
N ASN A 486 -11.78 -12.54 -17.59
CA ASN A 486 -11.95 -13.99 -17.46
C ASN A 486 -13.38 -14.42 -17.04
N ALA A 487 -14.29 -13.49 -16.72
CA ALA A 487 -15.66 -13.84 -16.38
C ALA A 487 -16.37 -14.58 -17.53
N GLY A 488 -17.07 -15.67 -17.21
CA GLY A 488 -17.81 -16.44 -18.19
C GLY A 488 -18.62 -17.58 -17.58
N ILE A 489 -19.78 -17.83 -18.17
CA ILE A 489 -20.70 -18.90 -17.76
C ILE A 489 -21.19 -19.69 -18.97
N LEU A 490 -21.56 -20.95 -18.76
CA LEU A 490 -22.09 -21.81 -19.80
C LEU A 490 -23.37 -22.49 -19.31
N ARG A 491 -24.39 -22.52 -20.17
CA ARG A 491 -25.62 -23.29 -20.02
C ARG A 491 -25.82 -24.11 -21.30
N ALA A 492 -25.65 -25.43 -21.19
CA ALA A 492 -25.81 -26.33 -22.34
C ALA A 492 -27.29 -26.65 -22.55
N ALA A 493 -27.79 -26.47 -23.77
CA ALA A 493 -29.19 -26.73 -24.12
C ALA A 493 -29.36 -26.99 -25.63
N SER A 494 -30.49 -27.60 -26.00
CA SER A 494 -30.89 -27.75 -27.40
C SER A 494 -31.43 -26.42 -27.94
N VAL A 495 -31.26 -26.14 -29.24
CA VAL A 495 -31.85 -24.95 -29.87
C VAL A 495 -33.38 -24.93 -29.77
N TYR A 496 -33.99 -26.12 -29.75
CA TYR A 496 -35.44 -26.27 -29.60
C TYR A 496 -35.96 -26.00 -28.17
N SER A 497 -35.08 -25.88 -27.17
CA SER A 497 -35.50 -25.90 -25.76
C SER A 497 -34.73 -24.97 -24.83
N GLN A 498 -33.74 -24.21 -25.31
CA GLN A 498 -33.06 -23.22 -24.47
C GLN A 498 -34.01 -22.07 -24.15
N SER A 499 -34.09 -21.67 -22.88
CA SER A 499 -34.89 -20.51 -22.49
C SER A 499 -34.22 -19.21 -22.95
N GLU A 500 -35.02 -18.20 -23.32
CA GLU A 500 -34.52 -16.85 -23.61
C GLU A 500 -33.74 -16.29 -22.42
N ARG A 501 -34.25 -16.49 -21.20
CA ARG A 501 -33.57 -16.10 -19.95
C ARG A 501 -32.14 -16.65 -19.86
N ASP A 502 -31.93 -17.94 -20.16
CA ASP A 502 -30.58 -18.53 -20.11
C ASP A 502 -29.70 -18.00 -21.25
N PHE A 503 -30.27 -17.77 -22.44
CA PHE A 503 -29.57 -17.15 -23.56
C PHE A 503 -29.11 -15.73 -23.20
N ASP A 504 -30.00 -14.91 -22.66
CA ASP A 504 -29.74 -13.54 -22.22
C ASP A 504 -28.71 -13.50 -21.10
N LEU A 505 -28.81 -14.40 -20.12
CA LEU A 505 -27.83 -14.49 -19.04
C LEU A 505 -26.43 -14.84 -19.57
N VAL A 506 -26.32 -15.84 -20.45
CA VAL A 506 -25.03 -16.24 -21.03
C VAL A 506 -24.43 -15.11 -21.86
N THR A 507 -25.24 -14.42 -22.68
CA THR A 507 -24.76 -13.30 -23.51
C THR A 507 -24.43 -12.06 -22.68
N ALA A 508 -25.23 -11.75 -21.66
CA ALA A 508 -24.97 -10.64 -20.74
C ALA A 508 -23.61 -10.78 -20.04
N VAL A 509 -23.27 -11.98 -19.56
CA VAL A 509 -21.99 -12.22 -18.88
C VAL A 509 -20.82 -12.31 -19.87
N ASN A 510 -20.91 -13.18 -20.89
CA ASN A 510 -19.75 -13.50 -21.72
C ASN A 510 -19.44 -12.44 -22.79
N TYR A 511 -20.45 -11.71 -23.27
CA TYR A 511 -20.31 -10.74 -24.36
C TYR A 511 -20.43 -9.31 -23.84
N LYS A 512 -21.61 -8.92 -23.33
CA LYS A 512 -21.84 -7.56 -22.82
C LYS A 512 -20.92 -7.24 -21.64
N GLY A 513 -20.69 -8.20 -20.75
CA GLY A 513 -19.81 -8.01 -19.60
C GLY A 513 -18.37 -7.68 -19.98
N TYR A 514 -17.83 -8.35 -21.01
CA TYR A 514 -16.51 -8.02 -21.55
C TYR A 514 -16.47 -6.57 -22.08
N PHE A 515 -17.46 -6.18 -22.90
CA PHE A 515 -17.60 -4.80 -23.37
C PHE A 515 -17.63 -3.78 -22.23
N LEU A 516 -18.47 -4.01 -21.20
CA LEU A 516 -18.61 -3.08 -20.09
C LEU A 516 -17.31 -2.92 -19.31
N CYS A 517 -16.59 -4.03 -19.03
CA CYS A 517 -15.30 -3.97 -18.37
C CYS A 517 -14.29 -3.14 -19.18
N VAL A 518 -14.18 -3.38 -20.50
CA VAL A 518 -13.28 -2.61 -21.37
C VAL A 518 -13.67 -1.13 -21.38
N GLN A 519 -14.96 -0.82 -21.54
CA GLN A 519 -15.46 0.56 -21.60
C GLN A 519 -15.10 1.37 -20.34
N LYS A 520 -15.10 0.76 -19.15
CA LYS A 520 -14.79 1.48 -17.90
C LYS A 520 -13.31 1.50 -17.56
N VAL A 521 -12.53 0.56 -18.08
CA VAL A 521 -11.08 0.50 -17.88
C VAL A 521 -10.31 1.36 -18.88
N ALA A 522 -10.76 1.44 -20.13
CA ALA A 522 -10.07 2.15 -21.21
C ALA A 522 -9.72 3.61 -20.88
N PRO A 523 -10.61 4.43 -20.25
CA PRO A 523 -10.26 5.81 -19.89
C PRO A 523 -9.07 5.91 -18.93
N ILE A 524 -8.95 4.98 -17.98
CA ILE A 524 -7.81 4.94 -17.04
C ILE A 524 -6.51 4.66 -17.78
N LEU A 525 -6.54 3.70 -18.72
CA LEU A 525 -5.38 3.34 -19.54
C LEU A 525 -4.96 4.50 -20.46
N ALA A 526 -5.95 5.16 -21.09
CA ALA A 526 -5.72 6.33 -21.95
C ALA A 526 -5.04 7.48 -21.20
N VAL A 527 -5.47 7.77 -19.97
CA VAL A 527 -4.82 8.79 -19.12
C VAL A 527 -3.36 8.44 -18.84
N GLN A 528 -3.05 7.17 -18.53
CA GLN A 528 -1.66 6.74 -18.31
C GLN A 528 -0.82 6.91 -19.58
N HIS A 529 -1.36 6.55 -20.74
CA HIS A 529 -0.66 6.71 -22.02
C HIS A 529 -0.47 8.19 -22.40
N MET A 530 -1.48 9.02 -22.17
CA MET A 530 -1.40 10.47 -22.37
C MET A 530 -0.34 11.13 -21.48
N ALA A 531 -0.22 10.67 -20.23
CA ALA A 531 0.85 11.07 -19.33
C ALA A 531 2.21 10.57 -19.82
N ARG A 532 2.27 9.35 -20.37
CA ARG A 532 3.48 8.66 -20.79
C ARG A 532 3.29 7.86 -22.11
N GLY A 533 3.59 8.50 -23.23
CA GLY A 533 3.28 7.99 -24.58
C GLY A 533 4.08 6.76 -25.02
N ASP A 534 5.19 6.41 -24.36
CA ASP A 534 5.93 5.16 -24.61
C ASP A 534 5.33 3.96 -23.87
N TYR A 535 4.50 4.21 -22.85
CA TYR A 535 3.90 3.13 -22.06
C TYR A 535 2.76 2.44 -22.82
N ARG A 536 2.65 1.13 -22.64
CA ARG A 536 1.60 0.28 -23.22
C ARG A 536 0.92 -0.56 -22.14
N SER A 537 -0.38 -0.72 -22.29
CA SER A 537 -1.23 -1.53 -21.40
C SER A 537 -1.88 -2.68 -22.17
N ASP A 538 -2.33 -3.70 -21.43
CA ASP A 538 -2.86 -4.93 -22.02
C ASP A 538 -4.28 -5.23 -21.53
N ILE A 539 -5.19 -5.46 -22.46
CA ILE A 539 -6.49 -6.07 -22.19
C ILE A 539 -6.47 -7.48 -22.80
N ILE A 540 -6.62 -8.48 -21.95
CA ILE A 540 -6.57 -9.89 -22.35
C ILE A 540 -7.91 -10.54 -21.98
N GLN A 541 -8.67 -10.96 -22.99
CA GLN A 541 -9.86 -11.76 -22.77
C GLN A 541 -9.48 -13.24 -22.64
N ILE A 542 -9.91 -13.90 -21.58
CA ILE A 542 -9.92 -15.37 -21.52
C ILE A 542 -11.18 -15.85 -22.24
N ASN A 543 -11.01 -16.14 -23.53
CA ASN A 543 -12.03 -16.61 -24.43
C ASN A 543 -12.14 -18.15 -24.33
N SER A 544 -12.25 -18.86 -25.45
CA SER A 544 -12.36 -20.32 -25.52
C SER A 544 -12.06 -20.78 -26.94
N LYS A 545 -11.65 -22.04 -27.11
CA LYS A 545 -11.74 -22.72 -28.42
C LYS A 545 -13.14 -22.64 -29.04
N SER A 546 -14.20 -22.48 -28.23
CA SER A 546 -15.58 -22.30 -28.72
C SER A 546 -15.83 -20.94 -29.38
N GLY A 547 -14.88 -19.99 -29.28
CA GLY A 547 -14.87 -18.77 -30.08
C GLY A 547 -14.23 -18.95 -31.46
N LEU A 548 -13.54 -20.07 -31.69
CA LEU A 548 -12.88 -20.39 -32.97
C LEU A 548 -13.67 -21.42 -33.78
N ALA A 549 -14.43 -22.29 -33.12
CA ALA A 549 -15.27 -23.29 -33.74
C ALA A 549 -16.60 -23.43 -32.99
N GLY A 550 -17.70 -23.61 -33.74
CA GLY A 550 -19.03 -23.80 -33.17
C GLY A 550 -19.08 -24.98 -32.18
N SER A 551 -19.89 -24.84 -31.13
CA SER A 551 -19.98 -25.81 -30.05
C SER A 551 -21.39 -26.39 -29.93
N ASN A 552 -21.52 -27.69 -30.22
CA ASN A 552 -22.82 -28.38 -30.22
C ASN A 552 -23.53 -28.28 -28.86
N LYS A 553 -24.78 -27.80 -28.89
CA LYS A 553 -25.65 -27.51 -27.73
C LYS A 553 -25.12 -26.45 -26.76
N ASN A 554 -24.19 -25.61 -27.22
CA ASN A 554 -23.61 -24.51 -26.44
C ASN A 554 -23.63 -23.21 -27.28
N PHE A 555 -24.65 -23.01 -28.13
CA PHE A 555 -24.66 -21.96 -29.14
C PHE A 555 -24.66 -20.54 -28.56
N ALA A 556 -25.34 -20.29 -27.43
CA ALA A 556 -25.27 -18.98 -26.74
C ALA A 556 -23.84 -18.67 -26.26
N TYR A 557 -23.15 -19.68 -25.71
CA TYR A 557 -21.76 -19.54 -25.24
C TYR A 557 -20.80 -19.37 -26.41
N ALA A 558 -20.91 -20.21 -27.44
CA ALA A 558 -20.08 -20.11 -28.64
C ALA A 558 -20.29 -18.76 -29.33
N GLY A 559 -21.54 -18.35 -29.56
CA GLY A 559 -21.86 -17.03 -30.13
C GLY A 559 -21.26 -15.88 -29.33
N GLY A 560 -21.37 -15.91 -28.00
CA GLY A 560 -20.72 -14.92 -27.14
C GLY A 560 -19.18 -14.94 -27.22
N LYS A 561 -18.56 -16.11 -27.37
CA LYS A 561 -17.10 -16.27 -27.51
C LYS A 561 -16.59 -15.86 -28.90
N PHE A 562 -17.31 -16.16 -29.97
CA PHE A 562 -17.06 -15.62 -31.32
C PHE A 562 -17.20 -14.10 -31.32
N GLY A 563 -18.30 -13.58 -30.77
CA GLY A 563 -18.51 -12.14 -30.61
C GLY A 563 -17.40 -11.48 -29.79
N GLY A 564 -16.92 -12.13 -28.73
CA GLY A 564 -15.79 -11.65 -27.93
C GLY A 564 -14.50 -11.44 -28.73
N ILE A 565 -14.24 -12.27 -29.75
CA ILE A 565 -13.12 -12.07 -30.67
C ILE A 565 -13.38 -10.87 -31.59
N GLY A 566 -14.60 -10.70 -32.09
CA GLY A 566 -14.99 -9.50 -32.85
C GLY A 566 -14.83 -8.21 -32.04
N LEU A 567 -15.22 -8.24 -30.75
CA LEU A 567 -14.97 -7.13 -29.81
C LEU A 567 -13.47 -6.91 -29.61
N THR A 568 -12.68 -7.97 -29.41
CA THR A 568 -11.22 -7.88 -29.26
C THR A 568 -10.59 -7.14 -30.45
N GLN A 569 -10.96 -7.51 -31.67
CA GLN A 569 -10.46 -6.87 -32.89
C GLN A 569 -10.90 -5.41 -32.99
N SER A 570 -12.17 -5.13 -32.71
CA SER A 570 -12.71 -3.76 -32.77
C SER A 570 -12.04 -2.85 -31.74
N PHE A 571 -11.92 -3.31 -30.49
CA PHE A 571 -11.25 -2.55 -29.43
C PHE A 571 -9.76 -2.38 -29.69
N ALA A 572 -9.08 -3.37 -30.29
CA ALA A 572 -7.68 -3.23 -30.67
C ALA A 572 -7.45 -2.13 -31.72
N LEU A 573 -8.35 -2.00 -32.69
CA LEU A 573 -8.28 -0.95 -33.71
C LEU A 573 -8.47 0.44 -33.10
N GLU A 574 -9.40 0.57 -32.15
CA GLU A 574 -9.74 1.84 -31.52
C GLU A 574 -8.70 2.24 -30.46
N LEU A 575 -8.37 1.36 -29.51
CA LEU A 575 -7.62 1.71 -28.31
C LEU A 575 -6.09 1.72 -28.51
N ILE A 576 -5.59 1.39 -29.70
CA ILE A 576 -4.14 1.45 -29.95
C ILE A 576 -3.61 2.89 -29.93
N SER A 577 -4.44 3.89 -30.27
CA SER A 577 -4.09 5.32 -30.12
C SER A 577 -3.93 5.73 -28.66
N ASP A 578 -4.56 4.97 -27.75
CA ASP A 578 -4.44 5.12 -26.30
C ASP A 578 -3.36 4.20 -25.71
N GLY A 579 -2.52 3.59 -26.57
CA GLY A 579 -1.46 2.69 -26.15
C GLY A 579 -1.93 1.36 -25.56
N VAL A 580 -3.16 0.92 -25.86
CA VAL A 580 -3.73 -0.32 -25.32
C VAL A 580 -3.72 -1.43 -26.36
N LYS A 581 -3.07 -2.55 -26.04
CA LYS A 581 -3.18 -3.78 -26.80
C LYS A 581 -4.37 -4.58 -26.28
N VAL A 582 -5.27 -4.99 -27.18
CA VAL A 582 -6.40 -5.86 -26.85
C VAL A 582 -6.24 -7.20 -27.56
N ASN A 583 -6.27 -8.30 -26.81
CA ASN A 583 -6.07 -9.65 -27.34
C ASN A 583 -6.98 -10.66 -26.63
N SER A 584 -7.22 -11.79 -27.28
CA SER A 584 -7.97 -12.93 -26.78
C SER A 584 -7.08 -14.16 -26.69
N ILE A 585 -7.16 -14.89 -25.58
CA ILE A 585 -6.63 -16.24 -25.47
C ILE A 585 -7.80 -17.21 -25.61
N CYS A 586 -7.64 -18.26 -26.42
CA CYS A 586 -8.65 -19.28 -26.66
C CYS A 586 -8.19 -20.63 -26.10
N PRO A 587 -8.39 -20.90 -24.79
CA PRO A 587 -7.98 -22.17 -24.19
C PRO A 587 -8.75 -23.36 -24.73
N GLY A 588 -8.08 -24.52 -24.69
CA GLY A 588 -8.70 -25.83 -24.74
C GLY A 588 -9.53 -26.13 -23.48
N ASN A 589 -9.86 -27.39 -23.26
CA ASN A 589 -10.65 -27.78 -22.10
C ASN A 589 -9.79 -27.78 -20.84
N PHE A 590 -10.16 -27.01 -19.81
CA PHE A 590 -9.56 -27.11 -18.48
C PHE A 590 -10.31 -28.15 -17.65
N PHE A 591 -9.92 -29.42 -17.80
CA PHE A 591 -10.65 -30.54 -17.21
C PHE A 591 -10.70 -30.50 -15.69
N ASP A 592 -9.65 -30.03 -15.03
CA ASP A 592 -9.59 -29.99 -13.57
C ASP A 592 -10.26 -28.74 -12.98
N GLY A 593 -10.66 -27.79 -13.82
CA GLY A 593 -11.35 -26.58 -13.41
C GLY A 593 -12.83 -26.81 -13.04
N PRO A 594 -13.45 -25.87 -12.28
CA PRO A 594 -14.81 -26.02 -11.78
C PRO A 594 -15.86 -26.17 -12.89
N LEU A 595 -15.64 -25.57 -14.06
CA LEU A 595 -16.55 -25.72 -15.20
C LEU A 595 -16.68 -27.19 -15.66
N TRP A 596 -15.61 -27.98 -15.58
CA TRP A 596 -15.60 -29.37 -16.03
C TRP A 596 -15.84 -30.36 -14.89
N SER A 597 -15.11 -30.19 -13.78
CA SER A 597 -15.03 -31.17 -12.69
C SER A 597 -15.97 -30.93 -11.52
N ASP A 598 -16.79 -29.87 -11.52
CA ASP A 598 -17.79 -29.69 -10.46
C ASP A 598 -18.71 -30.92 -10.36
N PRO A 599 -18.86 -31.52 -9.17
CA PRO A 599 -19.54 -32.81 -9.01
C PRO A 599 -21.05 -32.75 -9.23
N LYS A 600 -21.65 -31.55 -9.25
CA LYS A 600 -23.10 -31.35 -9.43
C LYS A 600 -23.42 -30.77 -10.81
N ASN A 601 -22.65 -29.75 -11.20
CA ASN A 601 -22.91 -28.86 -12.31
C ASN A 601 -21.79 -28.88 -13.37
N GLY A 602 -20.71 -29.65 -13.18
CA GLY A 602 -19.59 -29.72 -14.12
C GLY A 602 -19.99 -30.37 -15.44
N LEU A 603 -19.29 -29.99 -16.52
CA LEU A 603 -19.55 -30.50 -17.86
C LEU A 603 -19.43 -32.03 -17.96
N PHE A 604 -18.53 -32.66 -17.21
CA PHE A 604 -18.45 -34.13 -17.22
C PHE A 604 -19.75 -34.78 -16.75
N VAL A 605 -20.32 -34.27 -15.65
CA VAL A 605 -21.58 -34.76 -15.09
C VAL A 605 -22.75 -34.46 -16.03
N GLN A 606 -22.82 -33.24 -16.57
CA GLN A 606 -23.87 -32.86 -17.52
C GLN A 606 -23.83 -33.71 -18.79
N TYR A 607 -22.64 -33.97 -19.33
CA TYR A 607 -22.47 -34.74 -20.57
C TYR A 607 -22.73 -36.23 -20.37
N LEU A 608 -22.38 -36.79 -19.21
CA LEU A 608 -22.77 -38.15 -18.86
C LEU A 608 -24.30 -38.28 -18.76
N ARG A 609 -24.97 -37.38 -18.02
CA ARG A 609 -26.44 -37.39 -17.84
C ARG A 609 -27.21 -37.22 -19.15
N THR A 610 -26.70 -36.37 -20.06
CA THR A 610 -27.36 -36.09 -21.34
C THR A 610 -27.01 -37.10 -22.44
N GLY A 611 -26.17 -38.10 -22.15
CA GLY A 611 -25.72 -39.07 -23.15
C GLY A 611 -24.93 -38.45 -24.30
N LYS A 612 -24.26 -37.31 -24.07
CA LYS A 612 -23.57 -36.54 -25.12
C LYS A 612 -22.39 -37.32 -25.72
N VAL A 613 -21.75 -38.19 -24.93
CA VAL A 613 -20.71 -39.11 -25.38
C VAL A 613 -21.32 -40.52 -25.49
N ALA A 614 -21.47 -41.01 -26.71
CA ALA A 614 -22.04 -42.34 -26.95
C ALA A 614 -21.19 -43.42 -26.27
N GLY A 615 -21.84 -44.30 -25.50
CA GLY A 615 -21.19 -45.41 -24.82
C GLY A 615 -20.51 -45.08 -23.49
N ALA A 616 -20.46 -43.82 -23.06
CA ALA A 616 -19.88 -43.44 -21.76
C ALA A 616 -20.75 -43.93 -20.60
N LYS A 617 -20.15 -44.63 -19.62
CA LYS A 617 -20.83 -45.12 -18.41
C LYS A 617 -20.39 -44.36 -17.16
N THR A 618 -19.21 -43.75 -17.21
CA THR A 618 -18.59 -43.04 -16.10
C THR A 618 -18.13 -41.64 -16.53
N ILE A 619 -17.86 -40.77 -15.55
CA ILE A 619 -17.23 -39.46 -15.78
C ILE A 619 -15.88 -39.63 -16.48
N GLU A 620 -15.14 -40.67 -16.12
CA GLU A 620 -13.84 -40.98 -16.66
C GLU A 620 -13.92 -41.38 -18.15
N ASP A 621 -14.95 -42.11 -18.56
CA ASP A 621 -15.19 -42.39 -19.99
C ASP A 621 -15.42 -41.10 -20.78
N VAL A 622 -16.16 -40.14 -20.21
CA VAL A 622 -16.36 -38.81 -20.81
C VAL A 622 -15.02 -38.07 -20.88
N ARG A 623 -14.21 -38.09 -19.81
CA ARG A 623 -12.88 -37.44 -19.78
C ARG A 623 -11.98 -37.96 -20.89
N ARG A 624 -11.77 -39.28 -20.98
CA ARG A 624 -10.94 -39.90 -22.02
C ARG A 624 -11.43 -39.58 -23.43
N ALA A 625 -12.75 -39.57 -23.65
CA ALA A 625 -13.31 -39.23 -24.95
C ALA A 625 -13.06 -37.78 -25.39
N TYR A 626 -12.89 -36.84 -24.45
CA TYR A 626 -12.51 -35.46 -24.76
C TYR A 626 -10.99 -35.26 -24.84
N GLU A 627 -10.22 -35.98 -24.03
CA GLU A 627 -8.74 -35.99 -24.12
C GLU A 627 -8.27 -36.54 -25.47
N ALA A 628 -8.90 -37.62 -25.98
CA ALA A 628 -8.59 -38.20 -27.29
C ALA A 628 -8.82 -37.23 -28.47
N LYS A 629 -9.58 -36.15 -28.26
CA LYS A 629 -9.80 -35.10 -29.28
C LYS A 629 -8.72 -34.02 -29.25
N VAL A 630 -7.78 -34.07 -28.30
CA VAL A 630 -6.68 -33.13 -28.18
C VAL A 630 -5.41 -33.86 -28.66
N PRO A 631 -4.71 -33.40 -29.71
CA PRO A 631 -3.48 -34.04 -30.18
C PRO A 631 -2.41 -34.24 -29.10
N MET A 632 -2.30 -33.31 -28.15
CA MET A 632 -1.40 -33.45 -26.98
C MET A 632 -1.89 -34.41 -25.88
N GLY A 633 -3.06 -35.04 -26.04
CA GLY A 633 -3.58 -36.08 -25.15
C GLY A 633 -3.97 -35.63 -23.74
N ARG A 634 -4.11 -34.32 -23.49
CA ARG A 634 -4.45 -33.77 -22.16
C ARG A 634 -5.28 -32.50 -22.24
N GLY A 635 -5.87 -32.10 -21.11
CA GLY A 635 -6.50 -30.79 -20.92
C GLY A 635 -5.49 -29.64 -20.89
N CYS A 636 -6.00 -28.43 -21.14
CA CYS A 636 -5.27 -27.18 -20.94
C CYS A 636 -5.18 -26.89 -19.43
N THR A 637 -4.03 -26.42 -18.96
CA THR A 637 -3.80 -26.02 -17.57
C THR A 637 -3.50 -24.52 -17.48
N THR A 638 -3.58 -23.94 -16.29
CA THR A 638 -3.24 -22.51 -16.09
C THR A 638 -1.81 -22.18 -16.51
N PRO A 639 -0.79 -23.00 -16.23
CA PRO A 639 0.56 -22.78 -16.77
C PRO A 639 0.63 -22.64 -18.30
N ASP A 640 -0.23 -23.33 -19.06
CA ASP A 640 -0.29 -23.16 -20.52
C ASP A 640 -0.85 -21.77 -20.89
N VAL A 641 -1.90 -21.33 -20.18
CA VAL A 641 -2.52 -20.01 -20.36
C VAL A 641 -1.59 -18.88 -19.92
N MET A 642 -0.83 -19.05 -18.84
CA MET A 642 0.12 -18.03 -18.36
C MET A 642 1.22 -17.76 -19.37
N LYS A 643 1.74 -18.79 -20.06
CA LYS A 643 2.70 -18.59 -21.17
C LYS A 643 2.13 -17.68 -22.25
N ALA A 644 0.86 -17.86 -22.61
CA ALA A 644 0.17 -17.01 -23.58
C ALA A 644 -0.09 -15.59 -23.05
N ILE A 645 -0.50 -15.43 -21.78
CA ILE A 645 -0.66 -14.11 -21.14
C ILE A 645 0.66 -13.34 -21.20
N TYR A 646 1.74 -13.98 -20.79
CA TYR A 646 3.04 -13.33 -20.77
C TYR A 646 3.62 -13.06 -22.16
N TYR A 647 3.31 -13.90 -23.14
CA TYR A 647 3.62 -13.61 -24.54
C TYR A 647 2.92 -12.33 -24.99
N LEU A 648 1.60 -12.22 -24.76
CA LEU A 648 0.81 -11.06 -25.17
C LEU A 648 1.26 -9.76 -24.48
N ILE A 649 1.65 -9.83 -23.20
CA ILE A 649 2.19 -8.68 -22.46
C ILE A 649 3.53 -8.22 -23.07
N ASP A 650 4.45 -9.15 -23.31
CA ASP A 650 5.81 -8.82 -23.78
C ASP A 650 5.87 -8.39 -25.25
N GLN A 651 5.03 -8.98 -26.11
CA GLN A 651 5.04 -8.69 -27.54
C GLN A 651 4.62 -7.23 -27.79
N GLN A 652 5.42 -6.49 -28.57
CA GLN A 652 5.22 -5.05 -28.80
C GLN A 652 4.44 -4.75 -30.09
N TYR A 653 4.44 -5.68 -31.05
CA TYR A 653 3.92 -5.42 -32.40
C TYR A 653 2.53 -6.03 -32.68
N GLU A 654 1.94 -6.75 -31.73
CA GLU A 654 0.69 -7.50 -31.94
C GLU A 654 -0.46 -7.00 -31.07
N THR A 655 -1.62 -6.81 -31.72
CA THR A 655 -2.91 -6.59 -31.08
C THR A 655 -4.04 -7.14 -31.96
N GLY A 656 -5.24 -7.34 -31.41
CA GLY A 656 -6.41 -7.86 -32.09
C GLY A 656 -6.40 -9.38 -32.30
N GLN A 657 -5.49 -10.10 -31.66
CA GLN A 657 -5.27 -11.52 -31.93
C GLN A 657 -6.17 -12.44 -31.10
N ALA A 658 -6.56 -13.57 -31.69
CA ALA A 658 -7.22 -14.68 -30.99
C ALA A 658 -6.25 -15.87 -30.91
N LEU A 659 -5.46 -15.93 -29.84
CA LEU A 659 -4.37 -16.89 -29.66
C LEU A 659 -4.89 -18.25 -29.17
N PRO A 660 -4.80 -19.34 -29.97
CA PRO A 660 -5.23 -20.66 -29.54
C PRO A 660 -4.26 -21.29 -28.53
N VAL A 661 -4.78 -21.77 -27.40
CA VAL A 661 -4.02 -22.58 -26.42
C VAL A 661 -4.74 -23.91 -26.26
N THR A 662 -4.74 -24.69 -27.34
CA THR A 662 -5.70 -25.81 -27.52
C THR A 662 -5.05 -27.19 -27.58
N GLY A 663 -3.74 -27.30 -27.36
CA GLY A 663 -3.00 -28.56 -27.48
C GLY A 663 -3.07 -29.18 -28.89
N GLY A 664 -3.20 -28.35 -29.92
CA GLY A 664 -3.36 -28.74 -31.33
C GLY A 664 -4.81 -29.03 -31.75
N GLN A 665 -5.79 -28.93 -30.85
CA GLN A 665 -7.19 -29.25 -31.18
C GLN A 665 -7.83 -28.27 -32.17
N VAL A 666 -7.36 -27.01 -32.18
CA VAL A 666 -7.75 -26.01 -33.18
C VAL A 666 -6.46 -25.37 -33.69
N MET A 667 -6.24 -25.44 -34.99
CA MET A 667 -5.14 -24.79 -35.72
C MET A 667 -5.77 -23.72 -36.63
N LEU A 668 -5.23 -22.50 -36.59
CA LEU A 668 -5.67 -21.40 -37.46
C LEU A 668 -4.96 -21.54 -38.82
N ASN A 669 -5.69 -21.40 -39.91
CA ASN A 669 -5.19 -21.51 -41.28
C ASN A 669 -5.03 -20.15 -41.94
#